data_AF-A0A4P5XQY0-F1
#
_entry.id   AF-A0A4P5XQY0-F1
#
_cell.length_a   1.000
_cell.length_b   1.000
_cell.length_c   1.000
_cell.angle_alpha   90.00
_cell.angle_beta   90.00
_cell.angle_gamma   90.00
#
_symmetry.space_group_name_H-M   'P 1'
#
loop_
_entity.id
_entity.type
_entity.pdbx_description
1 polymer ?
#
loop_
_entity_poly.entity_id
_entity_poly.type
_entity_poly.pdbx_seq_one_letter_code
_entity_poly.pdbx_strand_id
1 'polypeptide(L)'
;MTLIGVAVIAALSLTSIASANQEGKSKSQIASEVGVRKDVETFAKIKFSRQTEEAFRAVTAVPDETADESTLLLSWVQSGNWKEIHEFLKQFEPEGGRRLHIKICSDLSYANPKSTMLPQDVIALADASPSELEERQLGPLSNLLKLAVKDSESHNELLAQLHRGTNRLGGADADRRRMAARILAGAELHAEAKTFGLPERDLCPGAVEPPQSDVPATPAKRSWDQLLATLRDPKSEMAARNTALEELHELLLTAEPLVVEKQLQTIVADLNEKHPDVTRLIFGMIGKKTAAAGREVDYTARTMQIELQQRAIAALGKTTKLDDEPWRTLANLSANNWLVEANNSLKVYPLWLRTPASRDKNPHVPLETLIPHAPDGAWMTALQSPLNSMVRVTLARIILLSENVDRALPIVRELVSTDSPVAAKLANSYLETWATRHDPNLSQEVLRQYRVDNQVVVLTRAQQEASLQQLGELLASLDEPTRKLLDETQLVRAFDFCHSRAEIYTQAHLVEVFGALDQISPSLMLSLTDRTRNKLASQWRDLAVQRDAATKRTASDVFVLVNRGYDEATRTAEQWLALHADDWRMNCTVGSLLADWSEFAYFQSVATDDSGDRFASYLKHSQQALSRFRAGADAYAALVPKLKRNEFDLLPYRAWFYGLLGITHDGGVNLRKGVTRDEIDKIRKALLDLPGGASAAHIQLFSTMVADNITANRIAPEMKYRYLSSAVHITGRQPTIYPAEEKIKYYDSLLKEIRLQTRLDGSDRIHRGCPCRS
;
A
#
# COMPACT_ATOMS: atom_id res chain seq x y z
N MET A 1 -3.85 24.15 -44.52
CA MET A 1 -4.00 24.41 -43.07
C MET A 1 -3.21 23.31 -42.36
N THR A 2 -2.22 23.58 -41.51
CA THR A 2 -1.77 24.90 -41.02
C THR A 2 -0.25 24.88 -40.73
N LEU A 3 0.51 25.69 -41.46
CA LEU A 3 1.93 25.97 -41.19
C LEU A 3 2.01 27.21 -40.29
N ILE A 4 2.33 27.07 -39.00
CA ILE A 4 2.51 28.22 -38.08
C ILE A 4 3.82 28.14 -37.27
N GLY A 5 4.39 26.96 -37.00
CA GLY A 5 5.54 26.79 -36.11
C GLY A 5 6.93 27.27 -36.60
N VAL A 6 7.04 28.07 -37.67
CA VAL A 6 8.33 28.50 -38.25
C VAL A 6 8.43 30.02 -38.50
N ALA A 7 7.31 30.76 -38.43
CA ALA A 7 7.30 32.19 -38.78
C ALA A 7 7.96 33.10 -37.72
N VAL A 8 7.93 32.72 -36.44
CA VAL A 8 8.34 33.58 -35.31
C VAL A 8 9.85 33.93 -35.35
N ILE A 9 10.71 33.01 -35.80
CA ILE A 9 12.16 33.25 -35.92
C ILE A 9 12.48 34.15 -37.15
N ALA A 10 11.60 34.20 -38.15
CA ALA A 10 11.84 34.92 -39.40
C ALA A 10 11.49 36.42 -39.35
N ALA A 11 10.61 36.85 -38.43
CA ALA A 11 10.11 38.23 -38.40
C ALA A 11 11.03 39.20 -37.60
N LEU A 12 11.71 38.72 -36.56
CA LEU A 12 12.45 39.56 -35.60
C LEU A 12 13.90 39.91 -36.01
N SER A 13 14.36 39.48 -37.18
CA SER A 13 15.74 39.73 -37.67
C SER A 13 15.86 40.91 -38.66
N LEU A 14 14.77 41.63 -38.95
CA LEU A 14 14.71 42.62 -40.03
C LEU A 14 15.06 44.07 -39.68
N THR A 15 15.20 44.44 -38.40
CA THR A 15 15.48 45.84 -37.98
C THR A 15 16.96 46.24 -38.02
N SER A 16 17.88 45.33 -38.40
CA SER A 16 19.31 45.64 -38.60
C SER A 16 19.74 45.70 -40.08
N ILE A 17 18.85 45.31 -41.01
CA ILE A 17 19.19 45.18 -42.44
C ILE A 17 19.02 46.53 -43.15
N ALA A 18 19.88 47.50 -42.80
CA ALA A 18 19.94 48.82 -43.42
C ALA A 18 21.38 49.33 -43.71
N SER A 19 22.39 48.46 -43.68
CA SER A 19 23.79 48.82 -44.02
C SER A 19 24.64 47.70 -44.67
N ALA A 20 24.05 46.59 -45.11
CA ALA A 20 24.78 45.43 -45.64
C ALA A 20 24.24 44.97 -47.01
N ASN A 21 24.30 45.85 -48.01
CA ASN A 21 23.91 45.54 -49.38
C ASN A 21 25.09 45.65 -50.36
N GLN A 22 26.16 44.93 -50.05
CA GLN A 22 27.28 44.60 -50.94
C GLN A 22 28.01 43.35 -50.39
N GLU A 23 28.61 42.57 -51.30
CA GLU A 23 29.34 41.30 -51.07
C GLU A 23 28.48 40.06 -50.77
N GLY A 24 28.42 39.14 -51.75
CA GLY A 24 27.69 37.88 -51.64
C GLY A 24 28.41 36.84 -50.79
N LYS A 25 27.83 36.51 -49.62
CA LYS A 25 28.26 35.41 -48.75
C LYS A 25 27.26 34.23 -48.77
N SER A 26 27.75 33.03 -48.47
CA SER A 26 26.96 31.79 -48.45
C SER A 26 25.97 31.74 -47.28
N LYS A 27 24.84 31.02 -47.44
CA LYS A 27 23.90 30.71 -46.34
C LYS A 27 24.58 30.04 -45.14
N SER A 28 25.68 29.31 -45.34
CA SER A 28 26.46 28.71 -44.24
C SER A 28 27.29 29.73 -43.44
N GLN A 29 27.57 30.92 -43.99
CA GLN A 29 28.25 32.01 -43.28
C GLN A 29 27.27 32.90 -42.51
N ILE A 30 25.99 32.91 -42.90
CA ILE A 30 24.92 33.63 -42.18
C ILE A 30 24.58 32.91 -40.86
N ALA A 31 24.68 31.58 -40.80
CA ALA A 31 24.47 30.81 -39.59
C ALA A 31 25.55 31.04 -38.50
N SER A 32 26.72 31.59 -38.85
CA SER A 32 27.80 31.92 -37.92
C SER A 32 27.78 33.36 -37.40
N GLU A 33 26.77 34.17 -37.76
CA GLU A 33 26.65 35.59 -37.34
C GLU A 33 25.44 35.86 -36.42
N VAL A 34 24.85 34.83 -35.79
CA VAL A 34 24.06 35.04 -34.57
C VAL A 34 25.06 35.15 -33.40
N GLY A 35 25.39 36.37 -33.03
CA GLY A 35 26.30 36.65 -31.92
C GLY A 35 25.78 36.03 -30.62
N VAL A 36 26.61 35.21 -29.99
CA VAL A 36 26.34 34.59 -28.68
C VAL A 36 25.86 35.65 -27.68
N ARG A 37 24.66 35.47 -27.12
CA ARG A 37 24.01 36.48 -26.27
C ARG A 37 24.76 36.66 -24.94
N LYS A 38 24.91 37.93 -24.54
CA LYS A 38 25.61 38.38 -23.33
C LYS A 38 24.74 39.17 -22.35
N ASP A 39 23.48 39.40 -22.71
CA ASP A 39 22.48 40.18 -21.97
C ASP A 39 21.74 39.35 -20.90
N VAL A 40 22.39 38.29 -20.40
CA VAL A 40 21.89 37.38 -19.35
C VAL A 40 21.40 38.14 -18.12
N GLU A 41 22.09 39.23 -17.74
CA GLU A 41 21.75 40.07 -16.58
C GLU A 41 20.40 40.80 -16.71
N THR A 42 19.83 40.89 -17.90
CA THR A 42 18.47 41.40 -18.12
C THR A 42 17.46 40.38 -17.59
N PHE A 43 17.58 39.12 -18.04
CA PHE A 43 16.72 38.02 -17.63
C PHE A 43 16.98 37.55 -16.19
N ALA A 44 18.21 37.70 -15.70
CA ALA A 44 18.57 37.41 -14.31
C ALA A 44 17.94 38.37 -13.27
N LYS A 45 17.17 39.38 -13.70
CA LYS A 45 16.34 40.22 -12.81
C LYS A 45 14.89 39.76 -12.70
N ILE A 46 14.44 38.88 -13.59
CA ILE A 46 13.08 38.32 -13.58
C ILE A 46 12.94 37.42 -12.35
N LYS A 47 11.90 37.63 -11.54
CA LYS A 47 11.49 36.67 -10.51
C LYS A 47 10.56 35.64 -11.16
N PHE A 48 10.96 34.38 -11.12
CA PHE A 48 10.17 33.27 -11.66
C PHE A 48 9.23 32.70 -10.60
N SER A 49 7.99 32.43 -11.00
CA SER A 49 6.96 31.78 -10.19
C SER A 49 6.12 30.87 -11.08
N ARG A 50 5.56 29.82 -10.49
CA ARG A 50 4.56 28.95 -11.13
C ARG A 50 3.54 28.46 -10.10
N GLN A 51 2.66 29.34 -9.65
CA GLN A 51 1.46 28.93 -8.93
C GLN A 51 0.48 28.22 -9.88
N THR A 52 -0.43 27.41 -9.36
CA THR A 52 -1.43 26.71 -10.18
C THR A 52 -2.26 27.68 -11.05
N GLU A 53 -2.63 28.82 -10.47
CA GLU A 53 -3.39 29.88 -11.14
C GLU A 53 -2.59 30.59 -12.23
N GLU A 54 -1.27 30.75 -12.04
CA GLU A 54 -0.37 31.29 -13.05
C GLU A 54 -0.20 30.31 -14.21
N ALA A 55 -0.10 29.02 -13.92
CA ALA A 55 0.00 27.97 -14.93
C ALA A 55 -1.27 27.90 -15.80
N PHE A 56 -2.46 27.85 -15.19
CA PHE A 56 -3.72 27.89 -15.95
C PHE A 56 -3.86 29.15 -16.80
N ARG A 57 -3.43 30.31 -16.31
CA ARG A 57 -3.41 31.58 -17.08
C ARG A 57 -2.45 31.50 -18.26
N ALA A 58 -1.20 31.05 -18.05
CA ALA A 58 -0.18 31.02 -19.09
C ALA A 58 -0.48 30.02 -20.22
N VAL A 59 -1.04 28.84 -19.88
CA VAL A 59 -1.45 27.80 -20.85
C VAL A 59 -2.61 28.26 -21.75
N THR A 60 -3.38 29.26 -21.31
CA THR A 60 -4.60 29.73 -21.98
C THR A 60 -4.49 31.14 -22.55
N ALA A 61 -3.37 31.83 -22.31
CA ALA A 61 -3.07 33.11 -22.92
C ALA A 61 -3.00 33.01 -24.45
N VAL A 62 -3.48 34.05 -25.13
CA VAL A 62 -3.21 34.23 -26.56
C VAL A 62 -1.73 34.57 -26.72
N PRO A 63 -0.99 33.95 -27.65
CA PRO A 63 0.38 34.33 -27.94
C PRO A 63 0.45 35.81 -28.36
N ASP A 64 1.15 36.62 -27.56
CA ASP A 64 1.42 38.02 -27.90
C ASP A 64 2.71 38.06 -28.74
N GLU A 65 2.55 38.22 -30.05
CA GLU A 65 3.67 38.34 -31.00
C GLU A 65 4.49 39.64 -30.80
N THR A 66 4.01 40.57 -29.97
CA THR A 66 4.68 41.83 -29.62
C THR A 66 5.30 41.82 -28.21
N ALA A 67 5.11 40.75 -27.43
CA ALA A 67 5.69 40.61 -26.11
C ALA A 67 7.22 40.57 -26.17
N ASP A 68 7.86 41.26 -25.21
CA ASP A 68 9.30 41.20 -25.06
C ASP A 68 9.74 39.81 -24.55
N GLU A 69 11.00 39.46 -24.79
CA GLU A 69 11.54 38.14 -24.45
C GLU A 69 11.49 37.82 -22.95
N SER A 70 11.49 38.83 -22.07
CA SER A 70 11.35 38.63 -20.61
C SER A 70 9.96 38.11 -20.27
N THR A 71 8.94 38.70 -20.91
CA THR A 71 7.54 38.32 -20.79
C THR A 71 7.30 36.93 -21.39
N LEU A 72 7.90 36.64 -22.56
CA LEU A 72 7.85 35.30 -23.17
C LEU A 72 8.51 34.22 -22.30
N LEU A 73 9.71 34.49 -21.75
CA LEU A 73 10.41 33.56 -20.87
C LEU A 73 9.61 33.24 -19.60
N LEU A 74 9.02 34.26 -18.97
CA LEU A 74 8.14 34.05 -17.80
C LEU A 74 6.88 33.24 -18.17
N SER A 75 6.29 33.50 -19.34
CA SER A 75 5.13 32.76 -19.84
C SER A 75 5.46 31.28 -20.10
N TRP A 76 6.63 30.97 -20.67
CA TRP A 76 7.08 29.58 -20.84
C TRP A 76 7.31 28.86 -19.50
N VAL A 77 7.87 29.55 -18.51
CA VAL A 77 8.04 28.98 -17.16
C VAL A 77 6.68 28.70 -16.50
N GLN A 78 5.74 29.64 -16.59
CA GLN A 78 4.40 29.47 -16.00
C GLN A 78 3.62 28.35 -16.71
N SER A 79 3.64 28.30 -18.04
CA SER A 79 2.97 27.24 -18.81
C SER A 79 3.62 25.86 -18.68
N GLY A 80 4.90 25.78 -18.29
CA GLY A 80 5.66 24.53 -18.29
C GLY A 80 6.20 24.16 -19.68
N ASN A 81 6.40 25.15 -20.56
CA ASN A 81 7.00 24.92 -21.87
C ASN A 81 8.54 24.85 -21.77
N TRP A 82 9.01 23.80 -21.09
CA TRP A 82 10.43 23.56 -20.81
C TRP A 82 11.28 23.39 -22.09
N LYS A 83 10.66 23.03 -23.21
CA LYS A 83 11.31 22.92 -24.52
C LYS A 83 11.68 24.30 -25.10
N GLU A 84 10.77 25.26 -25.09
CA GLU A 84 11.11 26.62 -25.58
C GLU A 84 12.10 27.32 -24.64
N ILE A 85 12.03 27.05 -23.33
CA ILE A 85 13.07 27.46 -22.37
C ILE A 85 14.44 26.88 -22.77
N HIS A 86 14.52 25.59 -23.15
CA HIS A 86 15.77 24.98 -23.60
C HIS A 86 16.36 25.66 -24.84
N GLU A 87 15.54 25.91 -25.87
CA GLU A 87 15.98 26.58 -27.10
C GLU A 87 16.31 28.07 -26.88
N PHE A 88 15.66 28.73 -25.92
CA PHE A 88 16.03 30.09 -25.50
C PHE A 88 17.38 30.12 -24.78
N LEU A 89 17.58 29.23 -23.80
CA LEU A 89 18.81 29.16 -23.00
C LEU A 89 20.06 28.82 -23.83
N LYS A 90 19.91 28.12 -24.96
CA LYS A 90 20.98 27.83 -25.93
C LYS A 90 21.53 29.05 -26.66
N GLN A 91 20.81 30.18 -26.69
CA GLN A 91 21.22 31.37 -27.44
C GLN A 91 22.30 32.19 -26.71
N PHE A 92 22.47 31.95 -25.41
CA PHE A 92 23.46 32.59 -24.56
C PHE A 92 24.80 31.88 -24.57
N GLU A 93 25.85 32.55 -24.09
CA GLU A 93 27.11 31.90 -23.77
C GLU A 93 26.87 30.75 -22.76
N PRO A 94 27.64 29.64 -22.80
CA PRO A 94 27.32 28.44 -22.02
C PRO A 94 27.13 28.68 -20.52
N GLU A 95 27.97 29.54 -19.93
CA GLU A 95 27.85 29.94 -18.53
C GLU A 95 26.67 30.89 -18.30
N GLY A 96 26.35 31.75 -19.25
CA GLY A 96 25.19 32.65 -19.22
C GLY A 96 23.86 31.89 -19.19
N GLY A 97 23.67 30.98 -20.14
CA GLY A 97 22.49 30.10 -20.19
C GLY A 97 22.39 29.21 -18.94
N ARG A 98 23.52 28.67 -18.45
CA ARG A 98 23.58 27.90 -17.21
C ARG A 98 23.19 28.73 -15.98
N ARG A 99 23.69 29.96 -15.84
CA ARG A 99 23.34 30.87 -14.74
C ARG A 99 21.84 31.18 -14.72
N LEU A 100 21.24 31.43 -15.88
CA LEU A 100 19.80 31.68 -15.98
C LEU A 100 18.98 30.42 -15.66
N HIS A 101 19.42 29.24 -16.09
CA HIS A 101 18.82 27.96 -15.70
C HIS A 101 18.86 27.70 -14.18
N ILE A 102 20.02 27.92 -13.55
CA ILE A 102 20.18 27.83 -12.08
C ILE A 102 19.21 28.79 -11.39
N LYS A 103 19.07 30.02 -11.89
CA LYS A 103 18.13 31.00 -11.35
C LYS A 103 16.69 30.51 -11.43
N ILE A 104 16.22 30.04 -12.59
CA ILE A 104 14.85 29.51 -12.76
C ILE A 104 14.59 28.37 -11.76
N CYS A 105 15.53 27.42 -11.63
CA CYS A 105 15.41 26.32 -10.66
C CYS A 105 15.31 26.83 -9.22
N SER A 106 16.19 27.77 -8.83
CA SER A 106 16.25 28.34 -7.48
C SER A 106 14.99 29.14 -7.13
N ASP A 107 14.57 30.05 -8.01
CA ASP A 107 13.37 30.86 -7.85
C ASP A 107 12.12 29.98 -7.66
N LEU A 108 11.95 28.94 -8.49
CA LEU A 108 10.81 28.02 -8.37
C LEU A 108 10.86 27.16 -7.10
N SER A 109 12.04 26.67 -6.72
CA SER A 109 12.26 25.85 -5.52
C SER A 109 11.94 26.59 -4.22
N TYR A 110 12.37 27.85 -4.13
CA TYR A 110 12.22 28.71 -2.96
C TYR A 110 11.09 29.73 -3.15
N ALA A 111 10.11 29.43 -4.01
CA ALA A 111 8.92 30.24 -4.16
C ALA A 111 8.00 30.12 -2.94
N ASN A 112 7.39 31.25 -2.58
CA ASN A 112 6.37 31.35 -1.55
C ASN A 112 5.28 32.33 -2.02
N PRO A 113 4.02 31.89 -2.21
CA PRO A 113 3.56 30.49 -2.18
C PRO A 113 4.35 29.53 -3.07
N LYS A 114 4.41 28.25 -2.68
CA LYS A 114 5.20 27.21 -3.36
C LYS A 114 4.77 27.02 -4.81
N SER A 115 5.76 26.79 -5.68
CA SER A 115 5.51 26.45 -7.08
C SER A 115 4.80 25.11 -7.22
N THR A 116 3.77 25.08 -8.06
CA THR A 116 3.08 23.87 -8.49
C THR A 116 3.89 23.24 -9.63
N MET A 117 4.52 22.10 -9.35
CA MET A 117 5.29 21.31 -10.30
C MET A 117 4.76 19.88 -10.29
N LEU A 118 4.49 19.32 -11.47
CA LEU A 118 4.27 17.89 -11.63
C LEU A 118 5.63 17.17 -11.67
N PRO A 119 5.75 15.88 -11.33
CA PRO A 119 7.05 15.20 -11.35
C PRO A 119 7.73 15.27 -12.73
N GLN A 120 6.96 15.18 -13.82
CA GLN A 120 7.48 15.35 -15.17
C GLN A 120 7.92 16.79 -15.49
N ASP A 121 7.34 17.83 -14.86
CA ASP A 121 7.83 19.20 -14.99
C ASP A 121 9.24 19.35 -14.41
N VAL A 122 9.53 18.66 -13.30
CA VAL A 122 10.86 18.72 -12.66
C VAL A 122 11.92 18.01 -13.52
N ILE A 123 11.57 16.88 -14.14
CA ILE A 123 12.44 16.18 -15.09
C ILE A 123 12.64 17.01 -16.37
N ALA A 124 11.58 17.61 -16.91
CA ALA A 124 11.66 18.43 -18.11
C ALA A 124 12.41 19.76 -17.87
N LEU A 125 12.27 20.37 -16.68
CA LEU A 125 13.08 21.51 -16.25
C LEU A 125 14.57 21.12 -16.15
N ALA A 126 14.90 19.96 -15.57
CA ALA A 126 16.28 19.47 -15.54
C ALA A 126 16.86 19.27 -16.95
N ASP A 127 16.06 18.67 -17.86
CA ASP A 127 16.41 18.47 -19.27
C ASP A 127 16.56 19.78 -20.05
N ALA A 128 15.88 20.86 -19.64
CA ALA A 128 15.96 22.17 -20.28
C ALA A 128 17.33 22.85 -20.11
N SER A 129 18.19 22.37 -19.20
CA SER A 129 19.54 22.91 -19.00
C SER A 129 20.35 22.89 -20.32
N PRO A 130 20.99 24.02 -20.73
CA PRO A 130 21.76 24.08 -21.98
C PRO A 130 23.07 23.28 -21.91
N SER A 131 23.60 23.06 -20.70
CA SER A 131 24.75 22.18 -20.42
C SER A 131 24.35 21.02 -19.50
N GLU A 132 25.29 20.10 -19.23
CA GLU A 132 25.15 19.17 -18.10
C GLU A 132 24.88 19.91 -16.78
N LEU A 133 24.24 19.20 -15.84
CA LEU A 133 23.81 19.73 -14.55
C LEU A 133 24.98 19.78 -13.57
N GLU A 134 25.02 20.82 -12.75
CA GLU A 134 26.02 21.01 -11.70
C GLU A 134 25.38 20.96 -10.30
N GLU A 135 26.23 20.98 -9.28
CA GLU A 135 25.82 20.90 -7.87
C GLU A 135 24.89 22.05 -7.42
N ARG A 136 24.90 23.19 -8.15
CA ARG A 136 24.00 24.33 -7.89
C ARG A 136 22.54 24.06 -8.30
N GLN A 137 22.29 23.24 -9.33
CA GLN A 137 20.93 22.83 -9.69
C GLN A 137 20.39 21.72 -8.78
N LEU A 138 21.27 20.93 -8.16
CA LEU A 138 20.89 19.73 -7.39
C LEU A 138 19.88 20.03 -6.28
N GLY A 139 20.21 20.96 -5.37
CA GLY A 139 19.34 21.31 -4.23
C GLY A 139 17.94 21.77 -4.66
N PRO A 140 17.84 22.78 -5.56
CA PRO A 140 16.56 23.23 -6.11
C PRO A 140 15.74 22.13 -6.80
N LEU A 141 16.34 21.35 -7.70
CA LEU A 141 15.63 20.26 -8.40
C LEU A 141 15.17 19.16 -7.42
N SER A 142 15.98 18.85 -6.41
CA SER A 142 15.62 17.87 -5.37
C SER A 142 14.40 18.33 -4.56
N ASN A 143 14.38 19.60 -4.14
CA ASN A 143 13.26 20.16 -3.38
C ASN A 143 11.98 20.26 -4.23
N LEU A 144 12.10 20.64 -5.51
CA LEU A 144 10.95 20.61 -6.43
C LEU A 144 10.41 19.19 -6.63
N LEU A 145 11.28 18.19 -6.84
CA LEU A 145 10.84 16.79 -6.96
C LEU A 145 10.19 16.30 -5.66
N LYS A 146 10.79 16.60 -4.50
CA LYS A 146 10.24 16.28 -3.18
C LYS A 146 8.81 16.76 -3.01
N LEU A 147 8.53 18.01 -3.41
CA LEU A 147 7.21 18.59 -3.33
C LEU A 147 6.23 17.95 -4.31
N ALA A 148 6.68 17.63 -5.52
CA ALA A 148 5.88 16.99 -6.57
C ALA A 148 5.48 15.54 -6.25
N VAL A 149 6.31 14.78 -5.52
CA VAL A 149 6.07 13.36 -5.18
C VAL A 149 5.59 13.13 -3.75
N LYS A 150 5.48 14.17 -2.92
CA LYS A 150 5.30 14.09 -1.45
C LYS A 150 4.19 13.13 -0.98
N ASP A 151 3.06 13.13 -1.66
CA ASP A 151 1.89 12.30 -1.32
C ASP A 151 1.74 11.07 -2.25
N SER A 152 2.80 10.68 -2.97
CA SER A 152 2.80 9.48 -3.83
C SER A 152 3.19 8.21 -3.07
N GLU A 153 2.50 7.10 -3.35
CA GLU A 153 2.86 5.77 -2.85
C GLU A 153 3.63 4.92 -3.88
N SER A 154 3.80 5.43 -5.11
CA SER A 154 4.60 4.83 -6.16
C SER A 154 5.51 5.84 -6.83
N HIS A 155 6.72 5.39 -7.15
CA HIS A 155 7.66 6.10 -8.02
C HIS A 155 8.02 5.27 -9.25
N ASN A 156 7.43 4.08 -9.44
CA ASN A 156 7.95 3.07 -10.37
C ASN A 156 8.07 3.56 -11.83
N GLU A 157 7.10 4.33 -12.32
CA GLU A 157 7.20 4.88 -13.67
C GLU A 157 8.22 6.02 -13.80
N LEU A 158 8.37 6.86 -12.76
CA LEU A 158 9.41 7.89 -12.68
C LEU A 158 10.80 7.24 -12.69
N LEU A 159 10.99 6.15 -11.94
CA LEU A 159 12.21 5.35 -11.97
C LEU A 159 12.43 4.68 -13.32
N ALA A 160 11.38 4.14 -13.96
CA ALA A 160 11.48 3.55 -15.29
C ALA A 160 11.82 4.58 -16.38
N GLN A 161 11.40 5.85 -16.23
CA GLN A 161 11.84 6.96 -17.06
C GLN A 161 13.33 7.26 -16.82
N LEU A 162 13.76 7.40 -15.57
CA LEU A 162 15.16 7.65 -15.21
C LEU A 162 16.09 6.48 -15.59
N HIS A 163 15.65 5.23 -15.52
CA HIS A 163 16.42 4.06 -15.95
C HIS A 163 16.59 4.02 -17.47
N ARG A 164 15.57 4.39 -18.25
CA ARG A 164 15.72 4.62 -19.71
C ARG A 164 16.65 5.81 -20.00
N GLY A 165 16.61 6.83 -19.16
CA GLY A 165 17.37 8.06 -19.28
C GLY A 165 16.65 9.16 -20.03
N THR A 166 17.06 10.39 -19.73
CA THR A 166 16.54 11.63 -20.31
C THR A 166 17.71 12.44 -20.91
N ASN A 167 17.48 13.68 -21.37
CA ASN A 167 18.58 14.48 -21.92
C ASN A 167 19.67 14.80 -20.89
N ARG A 168 19.34 14.89 -19.59
CA ARG A 168 20.27 15.26 -18.51
C ARG A 168 20.31 14.32 -17.30
N LEU A 169 19.40 13.35 -17.19
CA LEU A 169 19.28 12.47 -16.02
C LEU A 169 19.24 10.98 -16.38
N GLY A 170 19.86 10.14 -15.55
CA GLY A 170 19.73 8.69 -15.63
C GLY A 170 20.39 8.04 -16.86
N GLY A 171 19.77 6.96 -17.36
CA GLY A 171 20.22 6.21 -18.54
C GLY A 171 21.48 5.38 -18.31
N ALA A 172 22.28 5.16 -19.36
CA ALA A 172 23.54 4.42 -19.30
C ALA A 172 24.75 5.27 -18.89
N ASP A 173 24.65 6.60 -18.98
CA ASP A 173 25.72 7.52 -18.59
C ASP A 173 25.99 7.46 -17.07
N ALA A 174 27.25 7.56 -16.64
CA ALA A 174 27.61 7.40 -15.23
C ALA A 174 27.30 8.66 -14.40
N ASP A 175 27.57 9.85 -14.94
CA ASP A 175 27.40 11.11 -14.22
C ASP A 175 25.93 11.52 -14.19
N ARG A 176 25.17 11.30 -15.27
CA ARG A 176 23.72 11.52 -15.30
C ARG A 176 22.95 10.55 -14.40
N ARG A 177 23.37 9.28 -14.31
CA ARG A 177 22.86 8.34 -13.30
C ARG A 177 23.14 8.82 -11.88
N ARG A 178 24.38 9.26 -11.61
CA ARG A 178 24.75 9.82 -10.31
C ARG A 178 23.95 11.07 -9.97
N MET A 179 23.70 11.96 -10.93
CA MET A 179 22.87 13.15 -10.73
C MET A 179 21.41 12.78 -10.41
N ALA A 180 20.82 11.83 -11.16
CA ALA A 180 19.49 11.30 -10.86
C ALA A 180 19.42 10.69 -9.45
N ALA A 181 20.43 9.90 -9.05
CA ALA A 181 20.54 9.33 -7.71
C ALA A 181 20.54 10.42 -6.62
N ARG A 182 21.32 11.50 -6.82
CA ARG A 182 21.41 12.63 -5.88
C ARG A 182 20.09 13.41 -5.80
N ILE A 183 19.40 13.64 -6.92
CA ILE A 183 18.10 14.32 -6.95
C ILE A 183 17.02 13.48 -6.23
N LEU A 184 16.96 12.17 -6.50
CA LEU A 184 16.07 11.24 -5.79
C LEU A 184 16.34 11.25 -4.28
N ALA A 185 17.61 11.22 -3.87
CA ALA A 185 17.98 11.24 -2.46
C ALA A 185 17.66 12.57 -1.76
N GLY A 186 17.88 13.70 -2.42
CA GLY A 186 17.44 15.02 -1.92
C GLY A 186 15.91 15.17 -1.90
N ALA A 187 15.19 14.37 -2.69
CA ALA A 187 13.74 14.22 -2.66
C ALA A 187 13.24 13.21 -1.60
N GLU A 188 14.12 12.72 -0.72
CA GLU A 188 13.86 11.71 0.33
C GLU A 188 13.53 10.30 -0.19
N LEU A 189 13.70 10.06 -1.50
CA LEU A 189 13.54 8.76 -2.16
C LEU A 189 14.84 7.94 -2.06
N HIS A 190 15.26 7.62 -0.84
CA HIS A 190 16.57 7.02 -0.56
C HIS A 190 16.71 5.56 -1.03
N ALA A 191 15.63 4.77 -1.00
CA ALA A 191 15.66 3.38 -1.46
C ALA A 191 15.80 3.32 -2.98
N GLU A 192 15.10 4.21 -3.66
CA GLU A 192 15.14 4.46 -5.09
C GLU A 192 16.50 5.01 -5.53
N ALA A 193 17.05 6.00 -4.82
CA ALA A 193 18.38 6.55 -5.10
C ALA A 193 19.50 5.50 -5.05
N LYS A 194 19.37 4.46 -4.21
CA LYS A 194 20.31 3.34 -4.16
C LYS A 194 20.32 2.51 -5.46
N THR A 195 19.20 2.42 -6.20
CA THR A 195 19.17 1.71 -7.50
C THR A 195 19.98 2.44 -8.59
N PHE A 196 20.26 3.73 -8.40
CA PHE A 196 21.13 4.55 -9.25
C PHE A 196 22.55 4.74 -8.67
N GLY A 197 22.90 4.05 -7.57
CA GLY A 197 24.28 3.91 -7.08
C GLY A 197 24.73 4.92 -6.01
N LEU A 198 23.83 5.52 -5.24
CA LEU A 198 24.20 6.48 -4.19
C LEU A 198 24.80 5.82 -2.93
N PRO A 199 25.99 6.24 -2.45
CA PRO A 199 26.51 5.85 -1.13
C PRO A 199 25.88 6.66 0.03
N GLU A 200 25.85 6.06 1.21
CA GLU A 200 24.96 6.40 2.34
C GLU A 200 25.28 7.68 3.15
N ARG A 201 26.15 8.56 2.63
CA ARG A 201 26.80 9.65 3.42
C ARG A 201 26.35 11.09 3.12
N ASP A 202 25.51 11.32 2.11
CA ASP A 202 25.29 12.65 1.53
C ASP A 202 23.85 13.18 1.75
N LEU A 203 23.54 13.82 2.91
CA LEU A 203 22.23 14.45 3.20
C LEU A 203 22.35 15.73 4.06
N CYS A 204 21.60 16.80 3.74
CA CYS A 204 21.48 18.07 4.50
C CYS A 204 20.09 18.77 4.30
N PRO A 205 19.45 19.37 5.33
CA PRO A 205 18.15 20.06 5.20
C PRO A 205 18.15 21.60 5.48
N GLY A 206 17.09 22.33 5.08
CA GLY A 206 16.90 23.79 5.31
C GLY A 206 15.45 24.32 5.18
N ALA A 207 15.19 25.57 5.60
CA ALA A 207 13.88 26.16 6.02
C ALA A 207 13.70 27.65 5.56
N VAL A 208 12.58 28.41 5.64
CA VAL A 208 11.14 28.30 6.01
C VAL A 208 10.41 29.61 5.55
N GLU A 209 9.08 29.65 5.26
CA GLU A 209 8.42 30.90 4.76
C GLU A 209 6.86 31.04 4.96
N PRO A 210 6.29 32.27 5.13
CA PRO A 210 4.82 32.59 5.11
C PRO A 210 4.44 33.93 4.35
N PRO A 211 3.21 34.54 4.37
CA PRO A 211 2.22 34.54 3.28
C PRO A 211 1.74 35.93 2.70
N GLN A 212 0.68 35.96 1.88
CA GLN A 212 0.13 37.11 1.07
C GLN A 212 -1.23 37.70 1.59
N SER A 213 -1.82 38.70 0.88
CA SER A 213 -3.04 39.46 1.25
C SER A 213 -4.05 39.74 0.10
N ASP A 214 -5.29 40.15 0.44
CA ASP A 214 -6.55 40.11 -0.36
C ASP A 214 -6.88 41.26 -1.36
N VAL A 215 -7.97 41.07 -2.15
CA VAL A 215 -8.63 42.04 -3.07
C VAL A 215 -10.18 41.88 -3.04
N PRO A 216 -11.02 42.95 -3.17
CA PRO A 216 -12.49 42.86 -3.03
C PRO A 216 -13.38 43.08 -4.29
N ALA A 217 -14.54 42.38 -4.28
CA ALA A 217 -15.92 42.71 -4.73
C ALA A 217 -16.30 43.19 -6.17
N THR A 218 -17.50 42.76 -6.61
CA THR A 218 -18.02 42.73 -8.00
C THR A 218 -19.26 43.63 -8.26
N PRO A 219 -19.49 44.13 -9.50
CA PRO A 219 -20.77 44.71 -9.94
C PRO A 219 -21.66 43.74 -10.79
N ALA A 220 -22.75 44.26 -11.38
CA ALA A 220 -23.95 43.51 -11.80
C ALA A 220 -23.83 42.54 -13.01
N LYS A 221 -24.62 41.46 -12.97
CA LYS A 221 -24.61 40.31 -13.91
C LYS A 221 -25.16 40.61 -15.31
N ARG A 222 -24.39 40.26 -16.34
CA ARG A 222 -24.79 40.18 -17.76
C ARG A 222 -25.36 38.80 -18.12
N SER A 223 -26.01 38.68 -19.28
CA SER A 223 -26.56 37.38 -19.75
C SER A 223 -25.52 36.50 -20.45
N TRP A 224 -25.77 35.20 -20.51
CA TRP A 224 -24.89 34.20 -21.14
C TRP A 224 -24.38 34.61 -22.53
N ASP A 225 -25.30 34.99 -23.43
CA ASP A 225 -24.96 35.35 -24.81
C ASP A 225 -24.15 36.66 -24.89
N GLN A 226 -24.40 37.61 -23.98
CA GLN A 226 -23.64 38.86 -23.87
C GLN A 226 -22.20 38.60 -23.41
N LEU A 227 -22.03 37.65 -22.48
CA LEU A 227 -20.72 37.25 -21.97
C LEU A 227 -19.92 36.54 -23.06
N LEU A 228 -20.49 35.52 -23.74
CA LEU A 228 -19.82 34.87 -24.86
C LEU A 228 -19.52 35.85 -26.01
N ALA A 229 -20.40 36.81 -26.31
CA ALA A 229 -20.13 37.85 -27.31
C ALA A 229 -18.92 38.72 -26.92
N THR A 230 -18.83 39.13 -25.64
CA THR A 230 -17.68 39.91 -25.11
C THR A 230 -16.37 39.11 -25.19
N LEU A 231 -16.41 37.79 -24.96
CA LEU A 231 -15.23 36.94 -25.04
C LEU A 231 -14.79 36.71 -26.49
N ARG A 232 -15.74 36.44 -27.39
CA ARG A 232 -15.50 36.19 -28.83
C ARG A 232 -15.08 37.45 -29.61
N ASP A 233 -15.43 38.65 -29.16
CA ASP A 233 -15.02 39.89 -29.82
C ASP A 233 -13.53 40.20 -29.56
N PRO A 234 -12.65 40.19 -30.59
CA PRO A 234 -11.24 40.50 -30.42
C PRO A 234 -10.97 41.97 -30.04
N LYS A 235 -11.93 42.89 -30.21
CA LYS A 235 -11.79 44.30 -29.86
C LYS A 235 -12.14 44.64 -28.41
N SER A 236 -12.75 43.71 -27.69
CA SER A 236 -13.15 43.92 -26.30
C SER A 236 -11.92 44.03 -25.39
N GLU A 237 -11.93 45.02 -24.50
CA GLU A 237 -10.81 45.28 -23.58
C GLU A 237 -10.50 44.08 -22.68
N MET A 238 -9.22 43.87 -22.35
CA MET A 238 -8.78 42.77 -21.49
C MET A 238 -9.48 42.79 -20.11
N ALA A 239 -9.73 43.97 -19.55
CA ALA A 239 -10.50 44.11 -18.31
C ALA A 239 -11.94 43.63 -18.46
N ALA A 240 -12.65 44.07 -19.52
CA ALA A 240 -14.02 43.67 -19.80
C ALA A 240 -14.16 42.17 -20.08
N ARG A 241 -13.17 41.57 -20.76
CA ARG A 241 -13.05 40.12 -21.01
C ARG A 241 -12.79 39.34 -19.73
N ASN A 242 -11.90 39.81 -18.85
CA ASN A 242 -11.66 39.18 -17.56
C ASN A 242 -12.93 39.19 -16.69
N THR A 243 -13.62 40.33 -16.56
CA THR A 243 -14.90 40.40 -15.85
C THR A 243 -15.96 39.49 -16.50
N ALA A 244 -15.94 39.34 -17.83
CA ALA A 244 -16.84 38.42 -18.52
C ALA A 244 -16.53 36.93 -18.25
N LEU A 245 -15.25 36.54 -18.12
CA LEU A 245 -14.86 35.18 -17.70
C LEU A 245 -15.32 34.88 -16.27
N GLU A 246 -15.15 35.85 -15.36
CA GLU A 246 -15.58 35.73 -13.96
C GLU A 246 -17.11 35.60 -13.86
N GLU A 247 -17.88 36.45 -14.54
CA GLU A 247 -19.35 36.33 -14.59
C GLU A 247 -19.83 35.03 -15.27
N LEU A 248 -19.16 34.58 -16.33
CA LEU A 248 -19.50 33.32 -17.01
C LEU A 248 -19.24 32.11 -16.13
N HIS A 249 -18.13 32.11 -15.37
CA HIS A 249 -17.80 31.07 -14.41
C HIS A 249 -18.83 31.01 -13.27
N GLU A 250 -19.23 32.15 -12.71
CA GLU A 250 -20.31 32.23 -11.71
C GLU A 250 -21.67 31.74 -12.25
N LEU A 251 -21.99 32.03 -13.52
CA LEU A 251 -23.19 31.47 -14.17
C LEU A 251 -23.10 29.95 -14.35
N LEU A 252 -21.94 29.41 -14.73
CA LEU A 252 -21.75 27.96 -14.84
C LEU A 252 -21.83 27.27 -13.48
N LEU A 253 -21.29 27.89 -12.42
CA LEU A 253 -21.28 27.34 -11.07
C LEU A 253 -22.68 27.32 -10.43
N THR A 254 -23.55 28.27 -10.80
CA THR A 254 -24.89 28.44 -10.22
C THR A 254 -26.03 27.90 -11.09
N ALA A 255 -25.72 27.30 -12.25
CA ALA A 255 -26.71 26.72 -13.16
C ALA A 255 -26.96 25.22 -12.90
N GLU A 256 -28.16 24.77 -13.26
CA GLU A 256 -28.55 23.36 -13.22
C GLU A 256 -27.63 22.47 -14.08
N PRO A 257 -27.27 21.24 -13.65
CA PRO A 257 -26.31 20.37 -14.34
C PRO A 257 -26.55 20.20 -15.85
N LEU A 258 -27.79 19.98 -16.27
CA LEU A 258 -28.14 19.78 -17.69
C LEU A 258 -28.01 21.08 -18.51
N VAL A 259 -28.16 22.24 -17.88
CA VAL A 259 -27.85 23.53 -18.50
C VAL A 259 -26.34 23.68 -18.66
N VAL A 260 -25.57 23.40 -17.60
CA VAL A 260 -24.09 23.42 -17.62
C VAL A 260 -23.55 22.52 -18.74
N GLU A 261 -24.03 21.29 -18.87
CA GLU A 261 -23.61 20.36 -19.93
C GLU A 261 -23.90 20.92 -21.34
N LYS A 262 -25.11 21.44 -21.58
CA LYS A 262 -25.48 22.04 -22.87
C LYS A 262 -24.62 23.28 -23.20
N GLN A 263 -24.32 24.09 -22.19
CA GLN A 263 -23.50 25.28 -22.37
C GLN A 263 -22.02 24.94 -22.62
N LEU A 264 -21.47 23.96 -21.90
CA LEU A 264 -20.14 23.43 -22.16
C LEU A 264 -20.03 22.79 -23.55
N GLN A 265 -21.04 22.03 -23.99
CA GLN A 265 -21.11 21.52 -25.38
C GLN A 265 -21.10 22.66 -26.41
N THR A 266 -21.75 23.79 -26.12
CA THR A 266 -21.76 24.96 -27.00
C THR A 266 -20.37 25.64 -27.05
N ILE A 267 -19.70 25.79 -25.91
CA ILE A 267 -18.32 26.32 -25.81
C ILE A 267 -17.29 25.40 -26.47
N VAL A 268 -17.51 24.09 -26.42
CA VAL A 268 -16.65 23.07 -27.03
C VAL A 268 -16.90 22.95 -28.54
N ALA A 269 -18.13 23.19 -29.02
CA ALA A 269 -18.43 23.25 -30.46
C ALA A 269 -17.69 24.40 -31.17
N ASP A 270 -17.47 25.54 -30.51
CA ASP A 270 -16.70 26.68 -31.04
C ASP A 270 -15.24 26.33 -31.45
N LEU A 271 -14.67 25.25 -30.90
CA LEU A 271 -13.31 24.77 -31.23
C LEU A 271 -13.16 24.43 -32.71
N ASN A 272 -14.17 23.81 -33.29
CA ASN A 272 -14.07 23.21 -34.62
C ASN A 272 -14.27 24.23 -35.75
N GLU A 273 -14.76 25.43 -35.46
CA GLU A 273 -15.08 26.40 -36.52
C GLU A 273 -14.57 27.83 -36.31
N LYS A 274 -14.50 28.41 -35.09
CA LYS A 274 -14.31 29.89 -34.96
C LYS A 274 -13.44 30.44 -33.81
N HIS A 275 -13.45 29.89 -32.59
CA HIS A 275 -12.85 30.56 -31.41
C HIS A 275 -12.09 29.63 -30.42
N PRO A 276 -11.01 28.95 -30.84
CA PRO A 276 -10.27 28.03 -29.98
C PRO A 276 -9.48 28.72 -28.84
N ASP A 277 -9.24 30.03 -28.93
CA ASP A 277 -8.76 30.89 -27.85
C ASP A 277 -9.78 31.05 -26.72
N VAL A 278 -11.05 31.32 -27.06
CA VAL A 278 -12.12 31.51 -26.06
C VAL A 278 -12.38 30.22 -25.27
N THR A 279 -12.44 29.06 -25.95
CA THR A 279 -12.58 27.76 -25.26
C THR A 279 -11.42 27.53 -24.29
N ARG A 280 -10.17 27.81 -24.69
CA ARG A 280 -9.01 27.71 -23.79
C ARG A 280 -9.16 28.60 -22.56
N LEU A 281 -9.50 29.88 -22.74
CA LEU A 281 -9.66 30.83 -21.64
C LEU A 281 -10.74 30.40 -20.62
N ILE A 282 -11.89 29.93 -21.08
CA ILE A 282 -12.98 29.47 -20.20
C ILE A 282 -12.53 28.25 -19.39
N PHE A 283 -11.88 27.28 -20.03
CA PHE A 283 -11.39 26.06 -19.39
C PHE A 283 -10.25 26.34 -18.40
N GLY A 284 -9.34 27.26 -18.74
CA GLY A 284 -8.31 27.76 -17.83
C GLY A 284 -8.92 28.45 -16.60
N MET A 285 -9.99 29.23 -16.78
CA MET A 285 -10.69 29.88 -15.67
C MET A 285 -11.32 28.85 -14.72
N ILE A 286 -12.00 27.82 -15.24
CA ILE A 286 -12.58 26.74 -14.42
C ILE A 286 -11.50 26.01 -13.61
N GLY A 287 -10.39 25.61 -14.25
CA GLY A 287 -9.27 24.96 -13.56
C GLY A 287 -8.58 25.86 -12.52
N LYS A 288 -8.38 27.14 -12.84
CA LYS A 288 -7.86 28.17 -11.92
C LYS A 288 -8.75 28.34 -10.70
N LYS A 289 -10.07 28.45 -10.90
CA LYS A 289 -11.06 28.62 -9.82
C LYS A 289 -11.15 27.37 -8.94
N THR A 290 -11.00 26.19 -9.52
CA THR A 290 -10.90 24.92 -8.78
C THR A 290 -9.62 24.89 -7.92
N ALA A 291 -8.48 25.31 -8.47
CA ALA A 291 -7.22 25.39 -7.72
C ALA A 291 -7.28 26.39 -6.56
N ALA A 292 -7.89 27.55 -6.77
CA ALA A 292 -8.09 28.56 -5.74
C ALA A 292 -9.02 28.05 -4.63
N ALA A 293 -10.16 27.45 -5.00
CA ALA A 293 -11.09 26.86 -4.05
C ALA A 293 -10.46 25.74 -3.21
N GLY A 294 -9.45 25.03 -3.71
CA GLY A 294 -8.66 24.06 -2.92
C GLY A 294 -8.06 24.60 -1.60
N ARG A 295 -8.02 25.93 -1.41
CA ARG A 295 -7.56 26.60 -0.18
C ARG A 295 -8.70 27.03 0.76
N GLU A 296 -9.95 26.95 0.30
CA GLU A 296 -11.13 27.38 1.05
C GLU A 296 -11.51 26.39 2.15
N VAL A 297 -12.01 26.91 3.26
CA VAL A 297 -12.54 26.07 4.35
C VAL A 297 -13.88 25.44 3.93
N ASP A 298 -14.71 26.13 3.15
CA ASP A 298 -16.00 25.59 2.71
C ASP A 298 -15.84 24.47 1.66
N TYR A 299 -16.02 23.22 2.09
CA TYR A 299 -15.99 22.06 1.22
C TYR A 299 -17.13 22.06 0.17
N THR A 300 -18.21 22.81 0.39
CA THR A 300 -19.30 22.96 -0.59
C THR A 300 -18.79 23.70 -1.82
N ALA A 301 -18.17 24.87 -1.61
CA ALA A 301 -17.50 25.61 -2.68
C ALA A 301 -16.44 24.76 -3.41
N ARG A 302 -15.62 23.98 -2.68
CA ARG A 302 -14.63 23.07 -3.30
C ARG A 302 -15.29 22.00 -4.16
N THR A 303 -16.37 21.39 -3.67
CA THR A 303 -17.17 20.38 -4.38
C THR A 303 -17.68 20.93 -5.71
N MET A 304 -18.36 22.08 -5.69
CA MET A 304 -18.98 22.67 -6.88
C MET A 304 -17.95 23.00 -7.97
N GLN A 305 -16.74 23.44 -7.59
CA GLN A 305 -15.66 23.67 -8.56
C GLN A 305 -15.13 22.37 -9.18
N ILE A 306 -14.88 21.34 -8.36
CA ILE A 306 -14.40 20.03 -8.83
C ILE A 306 -15.40 19.37 -9.78
N GLU A 307 -16.69 19.46 -9.45
CA GLU A 307 -17.81 19.00 -10.28
C GLU A 307 -17.86 19.74 -11.63
N LEU A 308 -17.77 21.07 -11.62
CA LEU A 308 -17.70 21.88 -12.85
C LEU A 308 -16.46 21.58 -13.69
N GLN A 309 -15.31 21.36 -13.05
CA GLN A 309 -14.06 21.00 -13.73
C GLN A 309 -14.17 19.65 -14.42
N GLN A 310 -14.71 18.62 -13.75
CA GLN A 310 -14.90 17.31 -14.38
C GLN A 310 -15.87 17.40 -15.57
N ARG A 311 -17.01 18.09 -15.42
CA ARG A 311 -17.95 18.30 -16.54
C ARG A 311 -17.29 19.00 -17.73
N ALA A 312 -16.46 20.01 -17.47
CA ALA A 312 -15.71 20.72 -18.50
C ALA A 312 -14.76 19.77 -19.24
N ILE A 313 -13.83 19.11 -18.54
CA ILE A 313 -12.84 18.21 -19.17
C ILE A 313 -13.53 17.04 -19.89
N ALA A 314 -14.62 16.49 -19.33
CA ALA A 314 -15.41 15.45 -19.97
C ALA A 314 -16.14 15.92 -21.24
N ALA A 315 -16.60 17.18 -21.30
CA ALA A 315 -17.16 17.76 -22.52
C ALA A 315 -16.07 17.96 -23.59
N LEU A 316 -14.90 18.46 -23.20
CA LEU A 316 -13.76 18.67 -24.10
C LEU A 316 -13.23 17.37 -24.70
N GLY A 317 -13.07 16.32 -23.88
CA GLY A 317 -12.60 15.00 -24.32
C GLY A 317 -13.56 14.25 -25.25
N LYS A 318 -14.82 14.69 -25.38
CA LYS A 318 -15.76 14.19 -26.39
C LYS A 318 -15.56 14.80 -27.78
N THR A 319 -14.77 15.87 -27.91
CA THR A 319 -14.65 16.66 -29.15
C THR A 319 -13.21 16.87 -29.61
N THR A 320 -12.24 16.95 -28.69
CA THR A 320 -10.82 17.02 -29.02
C THR A 320 -10.02 15.88 -28.38
N LYS A 321 -8.86 15.57 -28.94
CA LYS A 321 -7.88 14.71 -28.29
C LYS A 321 -7.23 15.49 -27.15
N LEU A 322 -7.47 15.05 -25.93
CA LEU A 322 -6.83 15.62 -24.74
C LEU A 322 -5.30 15.39 -24.72
N ASP A 323 -4.77 14.53 -25.59
CA ASP A 323 -3.34 14.34 -25.82
C ASP A 323 -2.64 15.50 -26.54
N ASP A 324 -3.36 16.33 -27.28
CA ASP A 324 -2.75 17.42 -28.04
C ASP A 324 -2.59 18.67 -27.14
N GLU A 325 -1.46 19.38 -27.24
CA GLU A 325 -1.28 20.63 -26.50
C GLU A 325 -2.19 21.74 -27.05
N PRO A 326 -2.74 22.63 -26.20
CA PRO A 326 -2.50 22.76 -24.76
C PRO A 326 -3.42 21.91 -23.86
N TRP A 327 -4.26 21.05 -24.44
CA TRP A 327 -5.28 20.30 -23.71
C TRP A 327 -4.68 19.28 -22.74
N ARG A 328 -3.55 18.66 -23.10
CA ARG A 328 -2.81 17.77 -22.21
C ARG A 328 -2.34 18.49 -20.95
N THR A 329 -1.75 19.67 -21.10
CA THR A 329 -1.32 20.48 -19.95
C THR A 329 -2.51 20.88 -19.06
N LEU A 330 -3.64 21.28 -19.64
CA LEU A 330 -4.87 21.57 -18.88
C LEU A 330 -5.44 20.34 -18.16
N ALA A 331 -5.46 19.17 -18.82
CA ALA A 331 -5.92 17.91 -18.25
C ALA A 331 -5.05 17.45 -17.08
N ASN A 332 -3.73 17.58 -17.20
CA ASN A 332 -2.77 17.31 -16.12
C ASN A 332 -2.95 18.24 -14.92
N LEU A 333 -3.04 19.57 -15.13
CA LEU A 333 -3.26 20.54 -14.04
C LEU A 333 -4.61 20.30 -13.34
N SER A 334 -5.65 19.97 -14.10
CA SER A 334 -6.98 19.65 -13.56
C SER A 334 -6.97 18.35 -12.74
N ALA A 335 -6.22 17.33 -13.17
CA ALA A 335 -6.05 16.09 -12.41
C ALA A 335 -5.26 16.31 -11.11
N ASN A 336 -4.27 17.22 -11.13
CA ASN A 336 -3.58 17.64 -9.91
C ASN A 336 -4.50 18.36 -8.93
N ASN A 337 -5.43 19.21 -9.39
CA ASN A 337 -6.46 19.81 -8.52
C ASN A 337 -7.30 18.73 -7.81
N TRP A 338 -7.75 17.69 -8.54
CA TRP A 338 -8.48 16.58 -7.95
C TRP A 338 -7.63 15.79 -6.95
N LEU A 339 -6.36 15.49 -7.28
CA LEU A 339 -5.43 14.81 -6.38
C LEU A 339 -5.19 15.56 -5.06
N VAL A 340 -5.15 16.89 -5.09
CA VAL A 340 -5.00 17.71 -3.88
C VAL A 340 -6.21 17.54 -2.95
N GLU A 341 -7.44 17.61 -3.44
CA GLU A 341 -8.63 17.38 -2.60
C GLU A 341 -8.75 15.92 -2.16
N ALA A 342 -8.40 14.98 -3.02
CA ALA A 342 -8.38 13.55 -2.74
C ALA A 342 -7.42 13.21 -1.59
N ASN A 343 -6.18 13.70 -1.67
CA ASN A 343 -5.18 13.51 -0.63
C ASN A 343 -5.50 14.33 0.63
N ASN A 344 -6.23 15.45 0.53
CA ASN A 344 -6.76 16.17 1.69
C ASN A 344 -7.82 15.33 2.43
N SER A 345 -8.80 14.80 1.70
CA SER A 345 -9.87 13.97 2.26
C SER A 345 -9.34 12.67 2.89
N LEU A 346 -8.34 12.03 2.27
CA LEU A 346 -7.64 10.86 2.82
C LEU A 346 -6.81 11.13 4.09
N LYS A 347 -6.60 12.39 4.50
CA LYS A 347 -5.85 12.75 5.72
C LYS A 347 -6.75 12.89 6.96
N VAL A 348 -8.08 12.92 6.81
CA VAL A 348 -9.01 13.27 7.89
C VAL A 348 -9.63 12.04 8.59
N TYR A 349 -8.81 11.10 9.09
CA TYR A 349 -9.31 9.86 9.73
C TYR A 349 -10.07 10.14 11.03
N PRO A 350 -11.24 9.51 11.31
CA PRO A 350 -12.11 8.73 10.44
C PRO A 350 -13.26 9.58 9.85
N LEU A 351 -13.15 10.91 9.88
CA LEU A 351 -14.24 11.84 9.55
C LEU A 351 -14.73 11.73 8.10
N TRP A 352 -13.92 11.22 7.17
CA TRP A 352 -14.35 10.93 5.79
C TRP A 352 -15.55 9.98 5.66
N LEU A 353 -15.87 9.23 6.72
CA LEU A 353 -17.05 8.36 6.80
C LEU A 353 -18.36 9.14 7.05
N ARG A 354 -18.34 10.48 7.18
CA ARG A 354 -19.54 11.31 7.34
C ARG A 354 -19.44 12.63 6.58
N THR A 355 -20.59 13.16 6.16
CA THR A 355 -20.68 14.54 5.65
C THR A 355 -20.18 15.52 6.73
N PRO A 356 -19.25 16.44 6.42
CA PRO A 356 -18.73 17.39 7.40
C PRO A 356 -19.82 18.30 7.96
N ALA A 357 -19.78 18.53 9.27
CA ALA A 357 -20.59 19.57 9.91
C ALA A 357 -19.91 20.94 9.78
N SER A 358 -20.69 22.02 9.74
CA SER A 358 -20.19 23.41 9.66
C SER A 358 -19.21 23.83 10.77
N ARG A 359 -19.07 23.04 11.85
CA ARG A 359 -18.14 23.27 12.97
C ARG A 359 -16.93 22.32 12.97
N ASP A 360 -16.82 21.41 12.00
CA ASP A 360 -15.68 20.49 11.94
C ASP A 360 -14.40 21.26 11.60
N LYS A 361 -13.32 20.99 12.33
CA LYS A 361 -12.05 21.74 12.19
C LYS A 361 -11.37 21.54 10.83
N ASN A 362 -11.56 20.37 10.24
CA ASN A 362 -10.99 19.94 8.96
C ASN A 362 -12.12 19.42 8.05
N PRO A 363 -12.92 20.29 7.41
CA PRO A 363 -13.96 19.88 6.47
C PRO A 363 -13.33 19.34 5.17
N HIS A 364 -13.79 18.18 4.73
CA HIS A 364 -13.29 17.44 3.55
C HIS A 364 -14.43 17.27 2.53
N VAL A 365 -14.12 17.05 1.24
CA VAL A 365 -15.16 16.64 0.28
C VAL A 365 -15.52 15.16 0.52
N PRO A 366 -16.80 14.80 0.74
CA PRO A 366 -17.20 13.41 1.00
C PRO A 366 -16.76 12.47 -0.13
N LEU A 367 -16.33 11.25 0.22
CA LEU A 367 -15.70 10.34 -0.75
C LEU A 367 -16.63 9.93 -1.91
N GLU A 368 -17.91 9.66 -1.64
CA GLU A 368 -18.89 9.37 -2.70
C GLU A 368 -19.19 10.56 -3.62
N THR A 369 -18.94 11.78 -3.16
CA THR A 369 -19.01 13.00 -3.99
C THR A 369 -17.73 13.17 -4.81
N LEU A 370 -16.58 12.74 -4.29
CA LEU A 370 -15.29 12.93 -4.96
C LEU A 370 -14.96 11.87 -6.03
N ILE A 371 -15.44 10.63 -5.86
CA ILE A 371 -15.21 9.52 -6.81
C ILE A 371 -15.75 9.82 -8.22
N PRO A 372 -17.01 10.30 -8.41
CA PRO A 372 -17.55 10.61 -9.74
C PRO A 372 -16.86 11.78 -10.45
N HIS A 373 -15.99 12.52 -9.75
CA HIS A 373 -15.26 13.67 -10.29
C HIS A 373 -13.76 13.41 -10.48
N ALA A 374 -13.32 12.16 -10.30
CA ALA A 374 -11.97 11.72 -10.62
C ALA A 374 -11.73 11.69 -12.15
N PRO A 375 -10.46 11.77 -12.60
CA PRO A 375 -10.13 11.52 -14.00
C PRO A 375 -10.54 10.12 -14.46
N ASP A 376 -11.29 10.05 -15.56
CA ASP A 376 -11.78 8.80 -16.17
C ASP A 376 -11.64 8.84 -17.70
N GLY A 377 -11.90 7.71 -18.37
CA GLY A 377 -11.97 7.60 -19.83
C GLY A 377 -10.84 8.32 -20.59
N ALA A 378 -11.23 9.26 -21.47
CA ALA A 378 -10.29 10.07 -22.26
C ALA A 378 -9.42 11.01 -21.41
N TRP A 379 -9.92 11.49 -20.26
CA TRP A 379 -9.15 12.35 -19.36
C TRP A 379 -8.04 11.56 -18.68
N MET A 380 -8.36 10.42 -18.06
CA MET A 380 -7.37 9.51 -17.48
C MET A 380 -6.32 9.09 -18.53
N THR A 381 -6.76 8.74 -19.74
CA THR A 381 -5.86 8.30 -20.82
C THR A 381 -4.82 9.37 -21.23
N ALA A 382 -5.18 10.65 -21.19
CA ALA A 382 -4.30 11.75 -21.57
C ALA A 382 -3.31 12.18 -20.46
N LEU A 383 -3.46 11.67 -19.23
CA LEU A 383 -2.56 12.03 -18.14
C LEU A 383 -1.16 11.46 -18.38
N GLN A 384 -0.15 12.31 -18.23
CA GLN A 384 1.23 11.87 -18.33
C GLN A 384 1.64 11.03 -17.12
N SER A 385 2.57 10.10 -17.34
CA SER A 385 3.28 9.43 -16.25
C SER A 385 4.23 10.42 -15.55
N PRO A 386 4.40 10.36 -14.21
CA PRO A 386 3.78 9.42 -13.26
C PRO A 386 2.42 9.88 -12.70
N LEU A 387 1.90 11.03 -13.12
CA LEU A 387 0.62 11.59 -12.63
C LEU A 387 -0.55 10.62 -12.84
N ASN A 388 -0.60 9.91 -13.97
CA ASN A 388 -1.59 8.86 -14.23
C ASN A 388 -1.64 7.80 -13.11
N SER A 389 -0.49 7.24 -12.75
CA SER A 389 -0.37 6.25 -11.67
C SER A 389 -0.78 6.83 -10.31
N MET A 390 -0.38 8.07 -10.00
CA MET A 390 -0.80 8.74 -8.76
C MET A 390 -2.32 8.86 -8.66
N VAL A 391 -3.00 9.30 -9.75
CA VAL A 391 -4.47 9.38 -9.79
C VAL A 391 -5.10 8.01 -9.57
N ARG A 392 -4.66 6.97 -10.29
CA ARG A 392 -5.21 5.61 -10.16
C ARG A 392 -5.09 5.06 -8.74
N VAL A 393 -3.91 5.18 -8.13
CA VAL A 393 -3.66 4.67 -6.77
C VAL A 393 -4.51 5.43 -5.74
N THR A 394 -4.55 6.76 -5.80
CA THR A 394 -5.38 7.57 -4.89
C THR A 394 -6.88 7.31 -5.09
N LEU A 395 -7.35 7.12 -6.33
CA LEU A 395 -8.74 6.77 -6.63
C LEU A 395 -9.11 5.40 -6.07
N ALA A 396 -8.26 4.38 -6.27
CA ALA A 396 -8.48 3.06 -5.69
C ALA A 396 -8.56 3.13 -4.15
N ARG A 397 -7.65 3.87 -3.49
CA ARG A 397 -7.68 4.06 -2.03
C ARG A 397 -8.97 4.73 -1.53
N ILE A 398 -9.45 5.75 -2.22
CA ILE A 398 -10.72 6.42 -1.89
C ILE A 398 -11.89 5.44 -2.06
N ILE A 399 -11.90 4.65 -3.13
CA ILE A 399 -12.92 3.62 -3.36
C ILE A 399 -12.89 2.55 -2.25
N LEU A 400 -11.73 2.13 -1.77
CA LEU A 400 -11.64 1.19 -0.64
C LEU A 400 -12.24 1.75 0.67
N LEU A 401 -12.35 3.07 0.80
CA LEU A 401 -13.04 3.74 1.92
C LEU A 401 -14.50 4.11 1.62
N SER A 402 -14.99 3.80 0.41
CA SER A 402 -16.31 4.13 -0.12
C SER A 402 -17.34 3.02 0.13
N GLU A 403 -18.62 3.26 -0.10
CA GLU A 403 -19.70 2.30 0.16
C GLU A 403 -19.59 1.07 -0.75
N ASN A 404 -19.26 1.26 -2.03
CA ASN A 404 -18.97 0.16 -2.97
C ASN A 404 -17.46 0.07 -3.28
N VAL A 405 -16.79 -0.89 -2.62
CA VAL A 405 -15.35 -1.17 -2.75
C VAL A 405 -14.97 -1.95 -4.01
N ASP A 406 -15.91 -2.66 -4.64
CA ASP A 406 -15.65 -3.49 -5.83
C ASP A 406 -15.24 -2.65 -7.04
N ARG A 407 -15.62 -1.36 -7.04
CA ARG A 407 -15.14 -0.33 -7.98
C ARG A 407 -13.60 -0.22 -8.02
N ALA A 408 -12.85 -0.74 -7.03
CA ALA A 408 -11.39 -0.72 -7.02
C ALA A 408 -10.77 -1.85 -7.86
N LEU A 409 -11.46 -2.97 -8.07
CA LEU A 409 -10.92 -4.14 -8.77
C LEU A 409 -10.49 -3.84 -10.23
N PRO A 410 -11.21 -3.05 -11.04
CA PRO A 410 -10.73 -2.63 -12.36
C PRO A 410 -9.39 -1.90 -12.31
N ILE A 411 -9.19 -1.02 -11.31
CA ILE A 411 -7.96 -0.24 -11.15
C ILE A 411 -6.80 -1.14 -10.71
N VAL A 412 -7.08 -2.08 -9.79
CA VAL A 412 -6.10 -3.12 -9.38
C VAL A 412 -5.63 -3.91 -10.60
N ARG A 413 -6.56 -4.38 -11.46
CA ARG A 413 -6.27 -5.13 -12.69
C ARG A 413 -5.35 -4.38 -13.65
N GLU A 414 -5.61 -3.09 -13.90
CA GLU A 414 -4.74 -2.25 -14.73
C GLU A 414 -3.33 -2.15 -14.12
N LEU A 415 -3.26 -1.88 -12.80
CA LEU A 415 -2.02 -1.75 -12.06
C LEU A 415 -1.20 -3.04 -11.95
N VAL A 416 -1.77 -4.25 -12.10
CA VAL A 416 -0.98 -5.50 -12.06
C VAL A 416 0.15 -5.48 -13.11
N SER A 417 -0.11 -4.87 -14.26
CA SER A 417 0.82 -4.83 -15.39
C SER A 417 1.88 -3.71 -15.31
N THR A 418 1.55 -2.60 -14.64
CA THR A 418 2.42 -1.40 -14.55
C THR A 418 3.10 -1.23 -13.19
N ASP A 419 2.45 -1.68 -12.11
CA ASP A 419 2.91 -1.58 -10.73
C ASP A 419 2.36 -2.73 -9.86
N SER A 420 2.85 -3.95 -10.13
CA SER A 420 2.48 -5.15 -9.38
C SER A 420 2.62 -5.02 -7.84
N PRO A 421 3.67 -4.39 -7.26
CA PRO A 421 3.76 -4.16 -5.82
C PRO A 421 2.63 -3.29 -5.25
N VAL A 422 2.19 -2.24 -5.94
CA VAL A 422 1.08 -1.40 -5.48
C VAL A 422 -0.27 -2.06 -5.73
N ALA A 423 -0.43 -2.76 -6.87
CA ALA A 423 -1.59 -3.60 -7.11
C ALA A 423 -1.77 -4.64 -6.00
N ALA A 424 -0.68 -5.25 -5.50
CA ALA A 424 -0.73 -6.20 -4.40
C ALA A 424 -1.18 -5.55 -3.08
N LYS A 425 -0.67 -4.36 -2.74
CA LYS A 425 -1.16 -3.62 -1.57
C LYS A 425 -2.67 -3.35 -1.67
N LEU A 426 -3.13 -2.85 -2.82
CA LEU A 426 -4.54 -2.53 -3.06
C LEU A 426 -5.44 -3.77 -3.07
N ALA A 427 -5.02 -4.89 -3.66
CA ALA A 427 -5.75 -6.16 -3.66
C ALA A 427 -5.92 -6.72 -2.23
N ASN A 428 -4.87 -6.65 -1.41
CA ASN A 428 -4.93 -7.08 -0.02
C ASN A 428 -5.76 -6.14 0.86
N SER A 429 -5.67 -4.81 0.66
CA SER A 429 -6.54 -3.84 1.35
C SER A 429 -8.01 -3.95 0.91
N TYR A 430 -8.28 -4.34 -0.34
CA TYR A 430 -9.61 -4.70 -0.81
C TYR A 430 -10.16 -5.90 -0.04
N LEU A 431 -9.42 -7.01 0.00
CA LEU A 431 -9.84 -8.21 0.72
C LEU A 431 -10.01 -7.96 2.23
N GLU A 432 -9.11 -7.21 2.86
CA GLU A 432 -9.22 -6.83 4.27
C GLU A 432 -10.45 -5.96 4.55
N THR A 433 -10.75 -4.98 3.68
CA THR A 433 -11.93 -4.13 3.84
C THR A 433 -13.21 -4.91 3.60
N TRP A 434 -13.25 -5.74 2.55
CA TRP A 434 -14.37 -6.61 2.26
C TRP A 434 -14.65 -7.52 3.46
N ALA A 435 -13.62 -8.24 3.95
CA ALA A 435 -13.74 -9.14 5.08
C ALA A 435 -14.21 -8.42 6.35
N THR A 436 -13.70 -7.20 6.60
CA THR A 436 -14.11 -6.41 7.77
C THR A 436 -15.59 -6.04 7.70
N ARG A 437 -16.13 -5.70 6.53
CA ARG A 437 -17.58 -5.39 6.36
C ARG A 437 -18.47 -6.62 6.49
N HIS A 438 -17.93 -7.81 6.26
CA HIS A 438 -18.62 -9.10 6.40
C HIS A 438 -18.27 -9.80 7.73
N ASP A 439 -17.53 -9.16 8.65
CA ASP A 439 -17.21 -9.72 9.97
C ASP A 439 -18.44 -9.63 10.89
N PRO A 440 -19.05 -10.76 11.27
CA PRO A 440 -20.23 -10.80 12.12
C PRO A 440 -19.91 -10.59 13.60
N ASN A 441 -18.63 -10.47 13.96
CA ASN A 441 -18.15 -10.30 15.32
C ASN A 441 -17.85 -8.82 15.66
N LEU A 442 -18.10 -7.89 14.73
CA LEU A 442 -17.90 -6.46 14.95
C LEU A 442 -18.78 -5.93 16.09
N SER A 443 -18.21 -5.04 16.90
CA SER A 443 -18.97 -4.34 17.94
C SER A 443 -19.94 -3.33 17.33
N GLN A 444 -21.00 -2.98 18.05
CA GLN A 444 -21.96 -1.96 17.63
C GLN A 444 -21.34 -0.59 17.31
N GLU A 445 -20.23 -0.23 17.98
CA GLU A 445 -19.50 1.01 17.67
C GLU A 445 -18.75 0.89 16.33
N VAL A 446 -18.17 -0.28 16.06
CA VAL A 446 -17.41 -0.52 14.82
C VAL A 446 -18.34 -0.70 13.62
N LEU A 447 -19.51 -1.34 13.79
CA LEU A 447 -20.57 -1.41 12.76
C LEU A 447 -21.04 -0.01 12.35
N ARG A 448 -21.30 0.88 13.33
CA ARG A 448 -21.62 2.30 13.09
C ARG A 448 -20.49 3.03 12.39
N GLN A 449 -19.24 2.79 12.79
CA GLN A 449 -18.07 3.40 12.17
C GLN A 449 -17.96 3.02 10.68
N TYR A 450 -18.17 1.76 10.32
CA TYR A 450 -18.08 1.28 8.94
C TYR A 450 -19.38 1.40 8.12
N ARG A 451 -20.43 2.04 8.66
CA ARG A 451 -21.78 2.11 8.07
C ARG A 451 -22.36 0.73 7.67
N VAL A 452 -22.00 -0.32 8.38
CA VAL A 452 -22.58 -1.66 8.16
C VAL A 452 -23.99 -1.66 8.76
N ASP A 453 -24.97 -2.15 8.00
CA ASP A 453 -26.38 -2.08 8.39
C ASP A 453 -26.64 -2.73 9.75
N ASN A 454 -27.33 -1.99 10.62
CA ASN A 454 -27.17 -2.15 12.06
C ASN A 454 -28.06 -3.24 12.68
N GLN A 455 -28.01 -4.46 12.14
CA GLN A 455 -28.69 -5.62 12.69
C GLN A 455 -27.74 -6.44 13.59
N VAL A 456 -27.87 -6.27 14.91
CA VAL A 456 -27.35 -7.23 15.89
C VAL A 456 -28.20 -8.48 15.85
N VAL A 457 -28.00 -9.30 14.81
CA VAL A 457 -28.40 -10.70 14.84
C VAL A 457 -27.25 -11.45 15.48
N VAL A 458 -27.52 -12.23 16.54
CA VAL A 458 -26.58 -13.26 17.01
C VAL A 458 -26.23 -14.12 15.80
N LEU A 459 -24.93 -14.22 15.42
CA LEU A 459 -24.57 -14.84 14.15
C LEU A 459 -25.21 -16.22 14.03
N THR A 460 -26.19 -16.32 13.14
CA THR A 460 -26.82 -17.60 12.85
C THR A 460 -25.88 -18.42 11.98
N ARG A 461 -25.93 -19.74 12.12
CA ARG A 461 -25.14 -20.64 11.28
C ARG A 461 -25.38 -20.40 9.77
N ALA A 462 -26.62 -20.08 9.39
CA ALA A 462 -26.98 -19.75 8.01
C ALA A 462 -26.29 -18.47 7.49
N GLN A 463 -26.14 -17.44 8.34
CA GLN A 463 -25.39 -16.23 7.98
C GLN A 463 -23.88 -16.53 7.85
N GLN A 464 -23.30 -17.37 8.72
CA GLN A 464 -21.91 -17.81 8.57
C GLN A 464 -21.69 -18.57 7.25
N GLU A 465 -22.57 -19.52 6.94
CA GLU A 465 -22.53 -20.28 5.68
C GLU A 465 -22.68 -19.34 4.46
N ALA A 466 -23.55 -18.32 4.53
CA ALA A 466 -23.67 -17.30 3.49
C ALA A 466 -22.42 -16.41 3.34
N SER A 467 -21.80 -15.96 4.43
CA SER A 467 -20.56 -15.16 4.39
C SER A 467 -19.38 -15.96 3.80
N LEU A 468 -19.30 -17.26 4.09
CA LEU A 468 -18.30 -18.16 3.49
C LEU A 468 -18.55 -18.35 1.99
N GLN A 469 -19.80 -18.59 1.57
CA GLN A 469 -20.16 -18.68 0.15
C GLN A 469 -19.79 -17.39 -0.59
N GLN A 470 -20.11 -16.22 -0.04
CA GLN A 470 -19.76 -14.92 -0.64
C GLN A 470 -18.25 -14.71 -0.77
N LEU A 471 -17.44 -15.17 0.19
CA LEU A 471 -15.97 -15.13 0.08
C LEU A 471 -15.47 -16.06 -1.03
N GLY A 472 -16.03 -17.27 -1.16
CA GLY A 472 -15.71 -18.20 -2.25
C GLY A 472 -16.05 -17.62 -3.63
N GLU A 473 -17.26 -17.06 -3.77
CA GLU A 473 -17.72 -16.37 -4.99
C GLU A 473 -16.82 -15.17 -5.34
N LEU A 474 -16.44 -14.36 -4.35
CA LEU A 474 -15.50 -13.25 -4.53
C LEU A 474 -14.15 -13.74 -5.04
N LEU A 475 -13.53 -14.74 -4.39
CA LEU A 475 -12.23 -15.28 -4.79
C LEU A 475 -12.27 -15.97 -6.17
N ALA A 476 -13.43 -16.51 -6.57
CA ALA A 476 -13.67 -17.05 -7.91
C ALA A 476 -13.89 -15.95 -8.98
N SER A 477 -14.38 -14.77 -8.60
CA SER A 477 -14.61 -13.64 -9.51
C SER A 477 -13.33 -12.86 -9.89
N LEU A 478 -12.24 -13.07 -9.14
CA LEU A 478 -10.94 -12.47 -9.42
C LEU A 478 -10.24 -13.19 -10.57
N ASP A 479 -9.67 -12.40 -11.48
CA ASP A 479 -8.76 -12.87 -12.52
C ASP A 479 -7.49 -13.47 -11.91
N GLU A 480 -6.90 -14.44 -12.61
CA GLU A 480 -5.71 -15.16 -12.13
C GLU A 480 -4.53 -14.23 -11.73
N PRO A 481 -4.18 -13.16 -12.48
CA PRO A 481 -3.16 -12.20 -12.05
C PRO A 481 -3.50 -11.54 -10.71
N THR A 482 -4.72 -11.01 -10.55
CA THR A 482 -5.15 -10.34 -9.30
C THR A 482 -5.24 -11.32 -8.13
N ARG A 483 -5.76 -12.53 -8.35
CA ARG A 483 -5.82 -13.60 -7.31
C ARG A 483 -4.43 -14.00 -6.82
N LYS A 484 -3.42 -14.00 -7.68
CA LYS A 484 -2.00 -14.26 -7.34
C LYS A 484 -1.33 -13.15 -6.51
N LEU A 485 -1.95 -11.97 -6.36
CA LEU A 485 -1.43 -10.89 -5.51
C LEU A 485 -1.91 -10.98 -4.06
N LEU A 486 -2.88 -11.84 -3.75
CA LEU A 486 -3.44 -11.98 -2.40
C LEU A 486 -2.46 -12.74 -1.49
N ASP A 487 -2.17 -12.15 -0.33
CA ASP A 487 -1.33 -12.75 0.70
C ASP A 487 -2.12 -13.79 1.52
N GLU A 488 -1.45 -14.90 1.84
CA GLU A 488 -2.08 -16.01 2.57
C GLU A 488 -2.55 -15.60 3.97
N THR A 489 -1.89 -14.65 4.63
CA THR A 489 -2.33 -14.10 5.93
C THR A 489 -3.68 -13.40 5.79
N GLN A 490 -3.88 -12.66 4.69
CA GLN A 490 -5.14 -11.95 4.44
C GLN A 490 -6.24 -12.91 3.99
N LEU A 491 -5.93 -13.97 3.24
CA LEU A 491 -6.85 -15.06 2.93
C LEU A 491 -7.33 -15.79 4.20
N VAL A 492 -6.43 -16.17 5.10
CA VAL A 492 -6.76 -16.79 6.40
C VAL A 492 -7.56 -15.84 7.29
N ARG A 493 -7.24 -14.54 7.27
CA ARG A 493 -7.96 -13.52 8.04
C ARG A 493 -9.37 -13.29 7.49
N ALA A 494 -9.54 -13.20 6.18
CA ALA A 494 -10.85 -13.09 5.55
C ALA A 494 -11.74 -14.30 5.89
N PHE A 495 -11.18 -15.51 5.81
CA PHE A 495 -11.86 -16.73 6.21
C PHE A 495 -12.26 -16.76 7.71
N ASP A 496 -11.38 -16.33 8.62
CA ASP A 496 -11.72 -16.21 10.05
C ASP A 496 -12.76 -15.11 10.33
N PHE A 497 -12.77 -14.04 9.52
CA PHE A 497 -13.74 -12.96 9.64
C PHE A 497 -15.12 -13.40 9.15
N CYS A 498 -15.24 -14.30 8.16
CA CYS A 498 -16.54 -14.91 7.82
C CYS A 498 -17.08 -15.86 8.91
N HIS A 499 -16.32 -16.14 9.98
CA HIS A 499 -16.60 -17.17 10.97
C HIS A 499 -17.07 -16.59 12.33
N SER A 500 -17.97 -17.30 13.01
CA SER A 500 -18.24 -17.01 14.43
C SER A 500 -17.01 -17.29 15.28
N ARG A 501 -16.69 -16.37 16.20
CA ARG A 501 -15.68 -16.60 17.26
C ARG A 501 -15.98 -17.79 18.18
N ALA A 502 -17.17 -18.38 18.10
CA ALA A 502 -17.61 -19.51 18.90
C ALA A 502 -17.85 -20.82 18.12
N GLU A 503 -17.77 -20.81 16.78
CA GLU A 503 -17.91 -22.01 15.94
C GLU A 503 -16.57 -22.48 15.37
N ILE A 504 -16.37 -23.80 15.33
CA ILE A 504 -15.21 -24.43 14.71
C ILE A 504 -15.24 -24.31 13.18
N TYR A 505 -14.06 -24.32 12.55
CA TYR A 505 -13.94 -24.54 11.12
C TYR A 505 -14.29 -25.99 10.76
N THR A 506 -14.69 -26.23 9.51
CA THR A 506 -14.92 -27.58 8.97
C THR A 506 -14.25 -27.75 7.62
N GLN A 507 -13.96 -28.99 7.23
CA GLN A 507 -13.42 -29.29 5.90
C GLN A 507 -14.32 -28.71 4.79
N ALA A 508 -15.64 -28.77 4.97
CA ALA A 508 -16.61 -28.20 4.04
C ALA A 508 -16.42 -26.69 3.86
N HIS A 509 -16.20 -25.93 4.94
CA HIS A 509 -15.96 -24.48 4.83
C HIS A 509 -14.66 -24.17 4.07
N LEU A 510 -13.59 -24.96 4.30
CA LEU A 510 -12.33 -24.79 3.58
C LEU A 510 -12.52 -25.05 2.07
N VAL A 511 -13.28 -26.10 1.74
CA VAL A 511 -13.56 -26.47 0.34
C VAL A 511 -14.47 -25.46 -0.37
N GLU A 512 -15.48 -24.92 0.34
CA GLU A 512 -16.38 -23.88 -0.18
C GLU A 512 -15.61 -22.61 -0.59
N VAL A 513 -14.66 -22.18 0.24
CA VAL A 513 -13.94 -20.91 0.04
C VAL A 513 -12.73 -21.05 -0.88
N PHE A 514 -11.93 -22.10 -0.72
CA PHE A 514 -10.63 -22.23 -1.37
C PHE A 514 -10.58 -23.28 -2.50
N GLY A 515 -11.63 -24.08 -2.66
CA GLY A 515 -11.67 -25.20 -3.61
C GLY A 515 -11.24 -26.52 -2.99
N ALA A 516 -11.15 -27.57 -3.80
CA ALA A 516 -10.77 -28.91 -3.34
C ALA A 516 -9.39 -28.90 -2.65
N LEU A 517 -9.18 -29.79 -1.67
CA LEU A 517 -7.98 -29.75 -0.81
C LEU A 517 -6.67 -29.83 -1.60
N ASP A 518 -6.65 -30.52 -2.74
CA ASP A 518 -5.50 -30.64 -3.66
C ASP A 518 -5.21 -29.36 -4.49
N GLN A 519 -6.11 -28.37 -4.44
CA GLN A 519 -5.99 -27.08 -5.12
C GLN A 519 -5.58 -25.94 -4.18
N ILE A 520 -5.59 -26.18 -2.86
CA ILE A 520 -5.14 -25.22 -1.85
C ILE A 520 -3.60 -25.18 -1.82
N SER A 521 -2.98 -24.01 -1.73
CA SER A 521 -1.50 -23.93 -1.61
C SER A 521 -1.03 -24.58 -0.30
N PRO A 522 0.14 -25.24 -0.27
CA PRO A 522 0.65 -25.87 0.95
C PRO A 522 0.80 -24.92 2.14
N SER A 523 1.21 -23.68 1.87
CA SER A 523 1.42 -22.64 2.88
C SER A 523 0.10 -22.03 3.38
N LEU A 524 -0.93 -21.90 2.53
CA LEU A 524 -2.28 -21.54 2.96
C LEU A 524 -2.91 -22.67 3.80
N MET A 525 -2.82 -23.93 3.37
CA MET A 525 -3.37 -25.07 4.11
C MET A 525 -2.69 -25.23 5.48
N LEU A 526 -1.37 -25.05 5.55
CA LEU A 526 -0.63 -25.01 6.81
C LEU A 526 -1.12 -23.87 7.72
N SER A 527 -1.30 -22.67 7.16
CA SER A 527 -1.75 -21.48 7.90
C SER A 527 -3.19 -21.60 8.41
N LEU A 528 -4.10 -22.17 7.63
CA LEU A 528 -5.46 -22.51 8.04
C LEU A 528 -5.45 -23.55 9.18
N THR A 529 -4.59 -24.57 9.08
CA THR A 529 -4.48 -25.63 10.09
C THR A 529 -3.91 -25.09 11.41
N ASP A 530 -2.87 -24.26 11.36
CA ASP A 530 -2.34 -23.60 12.57
C ASP A 530 -3.34 -22.59 13.16
N ARG A 531 -4.06 -21.81 12.33
CA ARG A 531 -5.16 -20.95 12.81
C ARG A 531 -6.23 -21.74 13.55
N THR A 532 -6.61 -22.90 13.01
CA THR A 532 -7.57 -23.84 13.63
C THR A 532 -7.05 -24.33 14.98
N ARG A 533 -5.80 -24.81 15.03
CA ARG A 533 -5.12 -25.23 16.25
C ARG A 533 -5.12 -24.12 17.31
N ASN A 534 -4.80 -22.90 16.91
CA ASN A 534 -4.70 -21.75 17.81
C ASN A 534 -6.05 -21.35 18.39
N LYS A 535 -7.13 -21.45 17.61
CA LYS A 535 -8.51 -21.23 18.08
C LYS A 535 -9.00 -22.35 19.02
N LEU A 536 -8.71 -23.62 18.72
CA LEU A 536 -8.95 -24.76 19.61
C LEU A 536 -8.18 -24.65 20.94
N ALA A 537 -6.96 -24.13 20.88
CA ALA A 537 -6.12 -23.87 22.04
C ALA A 537 -6.51 -22.58 22.81
N SER A 538 -7.47 -21.78 22.34
CA SER A 538 -7.85 -20.53 23.01
C SER A 538 -9.37 -20.29 22.96
N GLN A 539 -9.83 -19.48 22.00
CA GLN A 539 -11.17 -18.87 21.97
C GLN A 539 -12.31 -19.89 22.00
N TRP A 540 -12.20 -21.00 21.26
CA TRP A 540 -13.32 -21.95 21.15
C TRP A 540 -13.56 -22.77 22.42
N ARG A 541 -12.53 -22.96 23.26
CA ARG A 541 -12.64 -23.66 24.56
C ARG A 541 -12.96 -22.75 25.75
N ASP A 542 -13.08 -21.44 25.53
CA ASP A 542 -13.39 -20.47 26.57
C ASP A 542 -14.90 -20.26 26.73
N LEU A 543 -15.42 -20.54 27.93
CA LEU A 543 -16.82 -20.34 28.28
C LEU A 543 -17.26 -18.88 28.24
N ALA A 544 -16.36 -17.93 28.48
CA ALA A 544 -16.67 -16.50 28.34
C ALA A 544 -16.97 -16.16 26.88
N VAL A 545 -16.13 -16.59 25.94
CA VAL A 545 -16.35 -16.40 24.50
C VAL A 545 -17.66 -17.06 24.04
N GLN A 546 -17.94 -18.28 24.50
CA GLN A 546 -19.15 -19.02 24.15
C GLN A 546 -20.44 -18.37 24.70
N ARG A 547 -20.37 -17.77 25.91
CA ARG A 547 -21.44 -16.97 26.51
C ARG A 547 -21.65 -15.65 25.78
N ASP A 548 -20.57 -14.94 25.47
CA ASP A 548 -20.63 -13.60 24.86
C ASP A 548 -21.10 -13.67 23.40
N ALA A 549 -20.85 -14.80 22.72
CA ALA A 549 -21.46 -15.17 21.43
C ALA A 549 -22.89 -15.76 21.56
N ALA A 550 -23.52 -15.69 22.74
CA ALA A 550 -24.89 -16.09 23.03
C ALA A 550 -25.27 -17.56 22.68
N THR A 551 -24.29 -18.46 22.59
CA THR A 551 -24.48 -19.85 22.12
C THR A 551 -25.29 -20.75 23.07
N LYS A 552 -25.45 -20.33 24.33
CA LYS A 552 -26.07 -21.10 25.44
C LYS A 552 -25.41 -22.46 25.75
N ARG A 553 -24.21 -22.72 25.22
CA ARG A 553 -23.46 -23.96 25.48
C ARG A 553 -23.05 -24.10 26.95
N THR A 554 -23.27 -25.27 27.52
CA THR A 554 -22.68 -25.69 28.79
C THR A 554 -21.21 -26.07 28.61
N ALA A 555 -20.48 -26.27 29.71
CA ALA A 555 -19.12 -26.76 29.66
C ALA A 555 -18.99 -28.18 29.04
N SER A 556 -20.04 -29.00 29.11
CA SER A 556 -20.10 -30.29 28.40
C SER A 556 -20.24 -30.08 26.88
N ASP A 557 -21.11 -29.17 26.46
CA ASP A 557 -21.29 -28.86 25.03
C ASP A 557 -20.02 -28.27 24.40
N VAL A 558 -19.31 -27.41 25.13
CA VAL A 558 -18.00 -26.87 24.71
C VAL A 558 -16.94 -27.98 24.63
N PHE A 559 -16.94 -28.93 25.59
CA PHE A 559 -16.05 -30.09 25.53
C PHE A 559 -16.31 -30.93 24.27
N VAL A 560 -17.57 -31.22 23.94
CA VAL A 560 -17.94 -31.94 22.71
C VAL A 560 -17.54 -31.15 21.45
N LEU A 561 -17.82 -29.85 21.41
CA LEU A 561 -17.47 -28.97 20.29
C LEU A 561 -15.96 -28.97 20.01
N VAL A 562 -15.14 -28.81 21.05
CA VAL A 562 -13.67 -28.73 20.91
C VAL A 562 -13.08 -30.09 20.52
N ASN A 563 -13.59 -31.20 21.07
CA ASN A 563 -13.19 -32.54 20.60
C ASN A 563 -13.54 -32.75 19.11
N ARG A 564 -14.73 -32.35 18.68
CA ARG A 564 -15.12 -32.39 17.25
C ARG A 564 -14.19 -31.53 16.39
N GLY A 565 -13.77 -30.37 16.88
CA GLY A 565 -12.84 -29.49 16.16
C GLY A 565 -11.43 -30.09 16.00
N TYR A 566 -10.91 -30.79 17.02
CA TYR A 566 -9.65 -31.52 16.88
C TYR A 566 -9.78 -32.71 15.91
N ASP A 567 -10.89 -33.46 15.94
CA ASP A 567 -11.15 -34.55 14.99
C ASP A 567 -11.23 -34.03 13.55
N GLU A 568 -11.98 -32.95 13.33
CA GLU A 568 -12.15 -32.30 12.03
C GLU A 568 -10.82 -31.76 11.46
N ALA A 569 -10.05 -31.03 12.27
CA ALA A 569 -8.74 -30.51 11.89
C ALA A 569 -7.75 -31.64 11.57
N THR A 570 -7.71 -32.67 12.41
CA THR A 570 -6.85 -33.84 12.21
C THR A 570 -7.21 -34.57 10.92
N ARG A 571 -8.49 -34.88 10.70
CA ARG A 571 -8.96 -35.61 9.52
C ARG A 571 -8.70 -34.87 8.21
N THR A 572 -8.84 -33.54 8.22
CA THR A 572 -8.56 -32.67 7.07
C THR A 572 -7.05 -32.68 6.75
N ALA A 573 -6.21 -32.52 7.77
CA ALA A 573 -4.77 -32.54 7.61
C ALA A 573 -4.20 -33.93 7.29
N GLU A 574 -4.85 -35.02 7.73
CA GLU A 574 -4.49 -36.38 7.34
C GLU A 574 -4.86 -36.71 5.88
N GLN A 575 -5.97 -36.15 5.35
CA GLN A 575 -6.28 -36.21 3.92
C GLN A 575 -5.24 -35.43 3.09
N TRP A 576 -4.84 -34.24 3.55
CA TRP A 576 -3.73 -33.49 2.94
C TRP A 576 -2.43 -34.31 2.94
N LEU A 577 -2.04 -34.90 4.07
CA LEU A 577 -0.84 -35.74 4.17
C LEU A 577 -0.91 -37.05 3.36
N ALA A 578 -2.10 -37.52 2.97
CA ALA A 578 -2.23 -38.64 2.03
C ALA A 578 -1.88 -38.25 0.58
N LEU A 579 -2.01 -36.96 0.23
CA LEU A 579 -1.62 -36.39 -1.06
C LEU A 579 -0.18 -35.83 -1.03
N HIS A 580 0.24 -35.31 0.13
CA HIS A 580 1.52 -34.62 0.35
C HIS A 580 2.32 -35.29 1.48
N ALA A 581 2.71 -36.55 1.27
CA ALA A 581 3.33 -37.38 2.31
C ALA A 581 4.68 -36.85 2.84
N ASP A 582 5.39 -36.05 2.05
CA ASP A 582 6.67 -35.39 2.40
C ASP A 582 6.51 -33.99 3.01
N ASP A 583 5.26 -33.52 3.25
CA ASP A 583 5.01 -32.27 3.97
C ASP A 583 5.37 -32.40 5.45
N TRP A 584 6.63 -32.11 5.72
CA TRP A 584 7.21 -32.17 7.06
C TRP A 584 6.57 -31.14 8.00
N ARG A 585 6.12 -29.97 7.50
CA ARG A 585 5.50 -28.94 8.32
C ARG A 585 4.12 -29.36 8.77
N MET A 586 3.29 -29.89 7.86
CA MET A 586 1.98 -30.41 8.21
C MET A 586 2.09 -31.60 9.19
N ASN A 587 3.06 -32.50 9.01
CA ASN A 587 3.31 -33.56 10.00
C ASN A 587 3.60 -33.01 11.42
N CYS A 588 4.36 -31.92 11.53
CA CYS A 588 4.62 -31.25 12.82
C CYS A 588 3.34 -30.60 13.41
N THR A 589 2.52 -29.98 12.57
CA THR A 589 1.25 -29.35 12.98
C THR A 589 0.24 -30.40 13.44
N VAL A 590 0.10 -31.51 12.71
CA VAL A 590 -0.77 -32.65 13.09
C VAL A 590 -0.28 -33.32 14.38
N GLY A 591 1.03 -33.52 14.53
CA GLY A 591 1.61 -34.01 15.79
C GLY A 591 1.27 -33.09 16.97
N SER A 592 1.29 -31.77 16.75
CA SER A 592 0.93 -30.78 17.77
C SER A 592 -0.57 -30.78 18.09
N LEU A 593 -1.45 -30.84 17.06
CA LEU A 593 -2.90 -31.00 17.23
C LEU A 593 -3.26 -32.23 18.06
N LEU A 594 -2.66 -33.39 17.76
CA LEU A 594 -2.89 -34.64 18.48
C LEU A 594 -2.37 -34.58 19.94
N ALA A 595 -1.23 -33.91 20.16
CA ALA A 595 -0.71 -33.69 21.52
C ALA A 595 -1.67 -32.80 22.33
N ASP A 596 -2.07 -31.65 21.79
CA ASP A 596 -3.01 -30.71 22.43
C ASP A 596 -4.38 -31.37 22.68
N TRP A 597 -4.89 -32.17 21.72
CA TRP A 597 -6.13 -32.94 21.85
C TRP A 597 -6.04 -33.98 22.96
N SER A 598 -4.95 -34.76 23.01
CA SER A 598 -4.75 -35.79 24.04
C SER A 598 -4.87 -35.20 25.45
N GLU A 599 -4.25 -34.04 25.67
CA GLU A 599 -4.23 -33.38 26.97
C GLU A 599 -5.57 -32.70 27.29
N PHE A 600 -6.16 -31.99 26.34
CA PHE A 600 -7.49 -31.39 26.51
C PHE A 600 -8.54 -32.46 26.86
N ALA A 601 -8.60 -33.54 26.09
CA ALA A 601 -9.57 -34.62 26.31
C ALA A 601 -9.34 -35.32 27.66
N TYR A 602 -8.09 -35.45 28.12
CA TYR A 602 -7.75 -36.22 29.33
C TYR A 602 -7.84 -35.44 30.65
N PHE A 603 -7.64 -34.12 30.66
CA PHE A 603 -7.57 -33.36 31.92
C PHE A 603 -8.80 -32.51 32.27
N GLN A 604 -9.80 -32.42 31.39
CA GLN A 604 -11.07 -31.70 31.66
C GLN A 604 -11.95 -32.39 32.72
N SER A 605 -12.55 -31.62 33.62
CA SER A 605 -13.44 -32.13 34.67
C SER A 605 -14.81 -32.57 34.16
N VAL A 606 -15.25 -32.02 33.03
CA VAL A 606 -16.57 -32.25 32.42
C VAL A 606 -16.67 -33.50 31.55
N ALA A 607 -15.59 -34.25 31.40
CA ALA A 607 -15.59 -35.51 30.67
C ALA A 607 -16.24 -36.60 31.54
N THR A 608 -17.56 -36.67 31.51
CA THR A 608 -18.37 -37.68 32.20
C THR A 608 -18.55 -38.90 31.32
N ASP A 609 -17.59 -39.83 31.35
CA ASP A 609 -17.81 -41.17 30.82
C ASP A 609 -17.16 -42.23 31.72
N ASP A 610 -18.02 -43.00 32.38
CA ASP A 610 -17.68 -44.13 33.26
C ASP A 610 -17.65 -45.45 32.45
N SER A 611 -17.67 -45.37 31.11
CA SER A 611 -18.01 -46.46 30.20
C SER A 611 -16.94 -46.86 29.17
N GLY A 612 -15.84 -46.10 29.07
CA GLY A 612 -14.75 -46.39 28.14
C GLY A 612 -13.44 -45.70 28.54
N ASP A 613 -12.32 -46.41 28.40
CA ASP A 613 -11.04 -46.02 29.01
C ASP A 613 -10.48 -44.69 28.44
N ARG A 614 -10.77 -43.59 29.16
CA ARG A 614 -10.27 -42.24 28.86
C ARG A 614 -8.74 -42.18 28.75
N PHE A 615 -8.04 -43.03 29.50
CA PHE A 615 -6.58 -43.14 29.43
C PHE A 615 -6.12 -43.86 28.15
N ALA A 616 -6.87 -44.84 27.65
CA ALA A 616 -6.59 -45.44 26.34
C ALA A 616 -6.73 -44.42 25.18
N SER A 617 -7.74 -43.54 25.21
CA SER A 617 -7.88 -42.45 24.23
C SER A 617 -6.73 -41.44 24.32
N TYR A 618 -6.30 -41.08 25.53
CA TYR A 618 -5.10 -40.27 25.76
C TYR A 618 -3.84 -40.92 25.17
N LEU A 619 -3.61 -42.21 25.48
CA LEU A 619 -2.47 -42.97 24.96
C LEU A 619 -2.49 -43.05 23.44
N LYS A 620 -3.66 -43.30 22.83
CA LYS A 620 -3.82 -43.36 21.37
C LYS A 620 -3.39 -42.05 20.71
N HIS A 621 -3.97 -40.91 21.11
CA HIS A 621 -3.62 -39.61 20.52
C HIS A 621 -2.16 -39.22 20.80
N SER A 622 -1.63 -39.51 21.99
CA SER A 622 -0.23 -39.29 22.35
C SER A 622 0.75 -40.11 21.49
N GLN A 623 0.44 -41.39 21.23
CA GLN A 623 1.23 -42.24 20.34
C GLN A 623 1.17 -41.76 18.87
N GLN A 624 -0.02 -41.36 18.39
CA GLN A 624 -0.17 -40.78 17.06
C GLN A 624 0.61 -39.46 16.92
N ALA A 625 0.60 -38.60 17.94
CA ALA A 625 1.38 -37.37 17.99
C ALA A 625 2.89 -37.64 17.83
N LEU A 626 3.43 -38.56 18.63
CA LEU A 626 4.84 -38.98 18.55
C LEU A 626 5.20 -39.58 17.19
N SER A 627 4.29 -40.34 16.57
CA SER A 627 4.48 -40.88 15.22
C SER A 627 4.56 -39.76 14.17
N ARG A 628 3.66 -38.77 14.24
CA ARG A 628 3.62 -37.61 13.33
C ARG A 628 4.84 -36.70 13.50
N PHE A 629 5.29 -36.48 14.73
CA PHE A 629 6.53 -35.73 14.98
C PHE A 629 7.78 -36.41 14.39
N ARG A 630 7.88 -37.75 14.47
CA ARG A 630 8.95 -38.51 13.80
C ARG A 630 8.86 -38.38 12.28
N ALA A 631 7.68 -38.60 11.71
CA ALA A 631 7.48 -38.45 10.27
C ALA A 631 7.87 -37.04 9.76
N GLY A 632 7.55 -35.99 10.53
CA GLY A 632 8.00 -34.63 10.25
C GLY A 632 9.52 -34.44 10.36
N ALA A 633 10.17 -35.03 11.37
CA ALA A 633 11.63 -34.99 11.50
C ALA A 633 12.34 -35.77 10.37
N ASP A 634 11.81 -36.93 9.98
CA ASP A 634 12.35 -37.79 8.92
C ASP A 634 12.20 -37.14 7.53
N ALA A 635 11.02 -36.58 7.22
CA ALA A 635 10.77 -35.85 5.99
C ALA A 635 11.63 -34.56 5.90
N TYR A 636 11.80 -33.84 7.01
CA TYR A 636 12.73 -32.71 7.08
C TYR A 636 14.19 -33.16 6.87
N ALA A 637 14.62 -34.25 7.52
CA ALA A 637 15.98 -34.78 7.35
C ALA A 637 16.27 -35.19 5.90
N ALA A 638 15.28 -35.69 5.15
CA ALA A 638 15.40 -35.95 3.72
C ALA A 638 15.52 -34.67 2.86
N LEU A 639 14.99 -33.55 3.32
CA LEU A 639 15.11 -32.23 2.67
C LEU A 639 16.44 -31.54 2.96
N VAL A 640 17.00 -31.69 4.17
CA VAL A 640 18.23 -31.00 4.65
C VAL A 640 19.41 -31.01 3.66
N PRO A 641 19.75 -32.09 2.92
CA PRO A 641 20.84 -32.08 1.95
C PRO A 641 20.67 -31.07 0.80
N LYS A 642 19.45 -30.59 0.57
CA LYS A 642 19.11 -29.59 -0.46
C LYS A 642 19.10 -28.15 0.08
N LEU A 643 19.18 -27.98 1.40
CA LEU A 643 19.08 -26.67 2.08
C LEU A 643 20.45 -26.07 2.36
N LYS A 644 20.53 -24.74 2.28
CA LYS A 644 21.66 -23.97 2.82
C LYS A 644 21.52 -23.83 4.34
N ARG A 645 22.63 -23.54 5.02
CA ARG A 645 22.67 -23.42 6.49
C ARG A 645 21.74 -22.32 7.06
N ASN A 646 21.43 -21.28 6.28
CA ASN A 646 20.49 -20.22 6.64
C ASN A 646 19.01 -20.57 6.35
N GLU A 647 18.77 -21.71 5.69
CA GLU A 647 17.43 -22.25 5.39
C GLU A 647 17.07 -23.41 6.35
N PHE A 648 17.97 -23.76 7.27
CA PHE A 648 17.74 -24.78 8.31
C PHE A 648 16.67 -24.33 9.31
N ASP A 649 15.69 -25.20 9.55
CA ASP A 649 14.56 -24.97 10.45
C ASP A 649 14.62 -25.93 11.65
N LEU A 650 14.30 -25.41 12.84
CA LEU A 650 14.26 -26.17 14.08
C LEU A 650 12.87 -26.75 14.39
N LEU A 651 11.84 -26.32 13.64
CA LEU A 651 10.44 -26.65 13.89
C LEU A 651 10.15 -28.15 14.15
N PRO A 652 10.72 -29.15 13.44
CA PRO A 652 10.39 -30.55 13.69
C PRO A 652 10.79 -31.01 15.09
N TYR A 653 12.04 -30.71 15.48
CA TYR A 653 12.59 -31.09 16.77
C TYR A 653 11.99 -30.27 17.91
N ARG A 654 11.68 -28.98 17.67
CA ARG A 654 11.00 -28.11 18.64
C ARG A 654 9.57 -28.57 18.91
N ALA A 655 8.80 -28.87 17.85
CA ALA A 655 7.41 -29.30 17.99
C ALA A 655 7.32 -30.63 18.73
N TRP A 656 8.17 -31.60 18.38
CA TRP A 656 8.28 -32.88 19.09
C TRP A 656 8.66 -32.68 20.56
N PHE A 657 9.68 -31.85 20.85
CA PHE A 657 10.11 -31.55 22.20
C PHE A 657 9.01 -30.91 23.06
N TYR A 658 8.30 -29.91 22.53
CA TYR A 658 7.21 -29.24 23.25
C TYR A 658 6.02 -30.18 23.47
N GLY A 659 5.62 -30.92 22.43
CA GLY A 659 4.56 -31.92 22.50
C GLY A 659 4.87 -33.06 23.47
N LEU A 660 6.14 -33.43 23.65
CA LEU A 660 6.58 -34.39 24.67
C LEU A 660 6.53 -33.80 26.08
N LEU A 661 6.97 -32.55 26.26
CA LEU A 661 7.00 -31.89 27.58
C LEU A 661 5.63 -31.45 28.12
N GLY A 662 4.60 -31.41 27.27
CA GLY A 662 3.29 -30.83 27.61
C GLY A 662 3.32 -29.31 27.62
N ILE A 663 4.04 -28.70 26.67
CA ILE A 663 4.06 -27.26 26.44
C ILE A 663 3.06 -26.96 25.32
N THR A 664 1.98 -26.24 25.66
CA THR A 664 0.93 -25.85 24.71
C THR A 664 1.37 -24.67 23.84
N HIS A 665 0.61 -24.39 22.78
CA HIS A 665 0.95 -23.35 21.78
C HIS A 665 1.25 -21.96 22.37
N ASP A 666 0.50 -21.58 23.41
CA ASP A 666 0.59 -20.30 24.13
C ASP A 666 1.73 -20.23 25.15
N GLY A 667 2.57 -21.28 25.26
CA GLY A 667 3.56 -21.43 26.32
C GLY A 667 2.97 -21.87 27.65
N GLY A 668 1.67 -22.19 27.68
CA GLY A 668 1.04 -22.90 28.78
C GLY A 668 1.66 -24.29 28.99
N VAL A 669 1.41 -24.87 30.16
CA VAL A 669 2.12 -26.05 30.63
C VAL A 669 1.18 -27.02 31.31
N ASN A 670 1.30 -28.30 30.96
CA ASN A 670 0.66 -29.39 31.65
C ASN A 670 1.64 -30.18 32.55
N LEU A 671 1.79 -29.72 33.79
CA LEU A 671 2.68 -30.33 34.78
C LEU A 671 2.35 -31.80 35.08
N ARG A 672 1.08 -32.20 34.89
CA ARG A 672 0.57 -33.55 35.15
C ARG A 672 1.07 -34.58 34.12
N LYS A 673 1.52 -34.12 32.94
CA LYS A 673 2.08 -35.01 31.91
C LYS A 673 3.44 -35.55 32.37
N GLY A 674 3.60 -36.87 32.29
CA GLY A 674 4.89 -37.53 32.46
C GLY A 674 5.73 -37.42 31.19
N VAL A 675 7.05 -37.30 31.33
CA VAL A 675 8.00 -37.26 30.22
C VAL A 675 8.77 -38.58 30.16
N THR A 676 8.74 -39.24 29.00
CA THR A 676 9.46 -40.49 28.76
C THR A 676 10.86 -40.23 28.21
N ARG A 677 11.88 -40.71 28.92
CA ARG A 677 13.29 -40.52 28.52
C ARG A 677 13.60 -41.06 27.12
N ASP A 678 13.02 -42.20 26.78
CA ASP A 678 13.13 -42.88 25.47
C ASP A 678 12.69 -41.98 24.29
N GLU A 679 11.71 -41.10 24.46
CA GLU A 679 11.34 -40.13 23.41
C GLU A 679 12.33 -38.96 23.30
N ILE A 680 12.94 -38.54 24.42
CA ILE A 680 14.03 -37.56 24.41
C ILE A 680 15.26 -38.14 23.68
N ASP A 681 15.58 -39.41 23.94
CA ASP A 681 16.67 -40.14 23.25
C ASP A 681 16.42 -40.23 21.73
N LYS A 682 15.17 -40.38 21.30
CA LYS A 682 14.80 -40.37 19.87
C LYS A 682 14.94 -38.99 19.23
N ILE A 683 14.56 -37.89 19.91
CA ILE A 683 14.83 -36.52 19.44
C ILE A 683 16.33 -36.28 19.31
N ARG A 684 17.11 -36.67 20.32
CA ARG A 684 18.58 -36.60 20.28
C ARG A 684 19.15 -37.35 19.09
N LYS A 685 18.71 -38.59 18.87
CA LYS A 685 19.14 -39.41 17.74
C LYS A 685 18.79 -38.77 16.39
N ALA A 686 17.55 -38.31 16.21
CA ALA A 686 17.11 -37.67 14.97
C ALA A 686 17.86 -36.37 14.64
N LEU A 687 18.39 -35.65 15.64
CA LEU A 687 19.32 -34.53 15.46
C LEU A 687 20.75 -34.97 15.14
N LEU A 688 21.22 -36.08 15.73
CA LEU A 688 22.56 -36.62 15.48
C LEU A 688 22.70 -37.26 14.09
N ASP A 689 21.66 -37.96 13.63
CA ASP A 689 21.61 -38.68 12.37
C ASP A 689 21.34 -37.77 11.15
N LEU A 690 21.23 -36.44 11.35
CA LEU A 690 21.00 -35.47 10.28
C LEU A 690 22.09 -35.50 9.19
N PRO A 691 21.73 -35.65 7.91
CA PRO A 691 22.69 -35.84 6.82
C PRO A 691 23.49 -34.57 6.50
N GLY A 692 24.53 -34.73 5.66
CA GLY A 692 25.35 -33.61 5.17
C GLY A 692 26.16 -32.88 6.25
N GLY A 693 26.33 -33.47 7.44
CA GLY A 693 27.00 -32.81 8.57
C GLY A 693 26.15 -31.74 9.26
N ALA A 694 24.85 -31.63 8.93
CA ALA A 694 23.96 -30.60 9.45
C ALA A 694 23.66 -30.71 10.95
N SER A 695 23.89 -31.88 11.55
CA SER A 695 23.69 -32.19 12.98
C SER A 695 24.21 -31.11 13.93
N ALA A 696 25.50 -30.74 13.83
CA ALA A 696 26.11 -29.76 14.73
C ALA A 696 25.44 -28.37 14.65
N ALA A 697 24.98 -27.97 13.45
CA ALA A 697 24.26 -26.71 13.28
C ALA A 697 22.87 -26.74 13.92
N HIS A 698 22.15 -27.87 13.80
CA HIS A 698 20.82 -28.02 14.39
C HIS A 698 20.87 -28.17 15.92
N ILE A 699 21.87 -28.87 16.46
CA ILE A 699 22.11 -28.93 17.90
C ILE A 699 22.43 -27.54 18.46
N GLN A 700 23.21 -26.72 17.73
CA GLN A 700 23.45 -25.33 18.12
C GLN A 700 22.16 -24.50 18.09
N LEU A 701 21.33 -24.60 17.03
CA LEU A 701 20.03 -23.93 16.95
C LEU A 701 19.12 -24.33 18.13
N PHE A 702 19.05 -25.63 18.45
CA PHE A 702 18.30 -26.15 19.59
C PHE A 702 18.79 -25.55 20.92
N SER A 703 20.11 -25.54 21.13
CA SER A 703 20.70 -25.05 22.36
C SER A 703 20.58 -23.53 22.52
N THR A 704 20.62 -22.77 21.42
CA THR A 704 20.32 -21.33 21.40
C THR A 704 18.85 -21.06 21.74
N MET A 705 17.89 -21.75 21.11
CA MET A 705 16.46 -21.64 21.44
C MET A 705 16.19 -21.90 22.93
N VAL A 706 16.86 -22.88 23.52
CA VAL A 706 16.75 -23.21 24.95
C VAL A 706 17.27 -22.07 25.83
N ALA A 707 18.41 -21.47 25.49
CA ALA A 707 18.97 -20.31 26.19
C ALA A 707 18.06 -19.08 26.07
N ASP A 708 17.56 -18.78 24.87
CA ASP A 708 16.71 -17.61 24.59
C ASP A 708 15.38 -17.68 25.35
N ASN A 709 14.70 -18.83 25.32
CA ASN A 709 13.42 -19.00 26.02
C ASN A 709 13.55 -18.85 27.55
N ILE A 710 14.69 -19.24 28.11
CA ILE A 710 14.94 -19.11 29.55
C ILE A 710 15.35 -17.69 29.91
N THR A 711 16.15 -17.02 29.07
CA THR A 711 16.57 -15.62 29.24
C THR A 711 15.38 -14.67 29.12
N ALA A 712 14.50 -14.91 28.14
CA ALA A 712 13.23 -14.19 27.96
C ALA A 712 12.11 -14.64 28.92
N ASN A 713 12.41 -15.51 29.90
CA ASN A 713 11.47 -16.03 30.90
C ASN A 713 10.16 -16.62 30.33
N ARG A 714 10.21 -17.23 29.14
CA ARG A 714 9.07 -17.85 28.43
C ARG A 714 8.65 -19.20 29.00
N ILE A 715 9.47 -19.81 29.85
CA ILE A 715 9.19 -21.09 30.50
C ILE A 715 8.78 -20.85 31.95
N ALA A 716 7.60 -21.32 32.34
CA ALA A 716 7.07 -21.21 33.69
C ALA A 716 8.10 -21.75 34.73
N PRO A 717 8.28 -21.10 35.90
CA PRO A 717 9.28 -21.47 36.90
C PRO A 717 9.35 -22.97 37.23
N GLU A 718 8.19 -23.58 37.44
CA GLU A 718 7.95 -24.99 37.75
C GLU A 718 8.39 -25.96 36.64
N MET A 719 8.50 -25.50 35.39
CA MET A 719 9.02 -26.30 34.27
C MET A 719 10.51 -26.16 34.03
N LYS A 720 11.17 -25.13 34.60
CA LYS A 720 12.56 -24.81 34.24
C LYS A 720 13.51 -25.99 34.43
N TYR A 721 13.35 -26.78 35.50
CA TYR A 721 14.12 -28.01 35.68
C TYR A 721 13.85 -29.03 34.56
N ARG A 722 12.59 -29.43 34.35
CA ARG A 722 12.19 -30.45 33.35
C ARG A 722 12.58 -30.05 31.93
N TYR A 723 12.39 -28.78 31.58
CA TYR A 723 12.77 -28.20 30.29
C TYR A 723 14.29 -28.23 30.08
N LEU A 724 15.06 -27.72 31.05
CA LEU A 724 16.52 -27.68 30.97
C LEU A 724 17.14 -29.08 30.98
N SER A 725 16.72 -29.98 31.87
CA SER A 725 17.28 -31.33 31.96
C SER A 725 17.00 -32.15 30.71
N SER A 726 15.79 -32.05 30.15
CA SER A 726 15.45 -32.69 28.87
C SER A 726 16.22 -32.07 27.69
N ALA A 727 16.37 -30.74 27.66
CA ALA A 727 17.15 -30.05 26.63
C ALA A 727 18.63 -30.41 26.66
N VAL A 728 19.28 -30.43 27.83
CA VAL A 728 20.69 -30.84 27.98
C VAL A 728 20.88 -32.32 27.69
N HIS A 729 19.88 -33.18 27.98
CA HIS A 729 19.91 -34.57 27.53
C HIS A 729 19.85 -34.69 26.00
N ILE A 730 19.20 -33.76 25.27
CA ILE A 730 19.24 -33.69 23.81
C ILE A 730 20.59 -33.14 23.30
N THR A 731 20.98 -31.94 23.72
CA THR A 731 22.12 -31.21 23.13
C THR A 731 23.47 -31.74 23.61
N GLY A 732 23.52 -32.40 24.76
CA GLY A 732 24.76 -32.74 25.47
C GLY A 732 25.44 -31.50 26.06
N ARG A 733 26.72 -31.65 26.43
CA ARG A 733 27.54 -30.52 26.88
C ARG A 733 27.86 -29.60 25.70
N GLN A 734 27.19 -28.45 25.62
CA GLN A 734 27.44 -27.42 24.61
C GLN A 734 27.99 -26.14 25.23
N PRO A 735 29.04 -25.52 24.67
CA PRO A 735 29.49 -24.19 25.07
C PRO A 735 28.50 -23.14 24.57
N THR A 736 27.37 -23.01 25.27
CA THR A 736 26.34 -21.99 24.98
C THR A 736 26.40 -20.82 25.94
N ILE A 737 25.78 -19.71 25.51
CA ILE A 737 25.74 -18.41 26.21
C ILE A 737 25.09 -18.52 27.61
N TYR A 738 24.35 -19.61 27.90
CA TYR A 738 23.63 -19.81 29.15
C TYR A 738 24.11 -21.08 29.89
N PRO A 739 24.47 -21.01 31.19
CA PRO A 739 24.97 -22.16 31.96
C PRO A 739 23.82 -23.08 32.41
N ALA A 740 23.16 -23.72 31.45
CA ALA A 740 22.05 -24.65 31.70
C ALA A 740 22.45 -25.77 32.68
N GLU A 741 23.67 -26.33 32.54
CA GLU A 741 24.21 -27.36 33.43
C GLU A 741 24.33 -26.90 34.89
N GLU A 742 24.74 -25.66 35.15
CA GLU A 742 24.89 -25.15 36.51
C GLU A 742 23.53 -24.99 37.18
N LYS A 743 22.52 -24.52 36.43
CA LYS A 743 21.15 -24.43 36.94
C LYS A 743 20.52 -25.80 37.15
N ILE A 744 20.80 -26.78 36.28
CA ILE A 744 20.38 -28.18 36.51
C ILE A 744 21.03 -28.73 37.78
N LYS A 745 22.34 -28.57 37.97
CA LYS A 745 23.03 -28.99 39.22
C LYS A 745 22.44 -28.33 40.47
N TYR A 746 22.05 -27.06 40.38
CA TYR A 746 21.36 -26.36 41.47
C TYR A 746 19.98 -26.97 41.75
N TYR A 747 19.16 -27.21 40.72
CA TYR A 747 17.87 -27.89 40.88
C TYR A 747 18.03 -29.33 41.40
N ASP A 748 19.02 -30.09 40.93
CA ASP A 748 19.37 -31.43 41.43
C ASP A 748 19.79 -31.42 42.90
N SER A 749 20.37 -30.32 43.38
CA SER A 749 20.67 -30.12 44.80
C SER A 749 19.38 -29.94 45.61
N LEU A 750 18.51 -29.02 45.16
CA LEU A 750 17.21 -28.76 45.81
C LEU A 750 16.32 -30.02 45.84
N LEU A 751 16.30 -30.80 44.76
CA LEU A 751 15.49 -32.02 44.69
C LEU A 751 15.95 -33.12 45.67
N LYS A 752 17.22 -33.11 46.11
CA LYS A 752 17.71 -34.05 47.14
C LYS A 752 17.23 -33.71 48.55
N GLU A 753 16.80 -32.46 48.78
CA GLU A 753 16.23 -32.02 50.05
C GLU A 753 14.76 -32.47 50.22
N ILE A 754 14.08 -32.77 49.11
CA ILE A 754 12.69 -33.22 49.08
C ILE A 754 12.63 -34.75 49.19
N ARG A 755 11.88 -35.26 50.18
CA ARG A 755 11.58 -36.70 50.32
C ARG A 755 10.09 -36.96 50.12
N LEU A 756 9.75 -37.57 48.98
CA LEU A 756 8.42 -38.12 48.76
C LEU A 756 8.28 -39.44 49.53
N GLN A 757 7.44 -39.47 50.56
CA GLN A 757 7.01 -40.71 51.22
C GLN A 757 5.63 -41.10 50.70
N THR A 758 5.57 -42.10 49.83
CA THR A 758 4.31 -42.76 49.45
C THR A 758 4.06 -43.95 50.37
N ARG A 759 2.86 -44.01 50.96
CA ARG A 759 2.37 -45.17 51.70
C ARG A 759 1.16 -45.72 50.95
N LEU A 760 1.10 -47.05 50.82
CA LEU A 760 -0.10 -47.74 50.34
C LEU A 760 -1.18 -47.63 51.43
N ASP A 761 -2.26 -46.92 51.14
CA ASP A 761 -3.43 -46.84 52.03
C ASP A 761 -4.37 -48.01 51.73
N GLY A 762 -3.99 -49.19 52.19
CA GLY A 762 -4.71 -50.44 51.97
C GLY A 762 -3.81 -51.66 51.72
N SER A 763 -4.45 -52.77 51.36
CA SER A 763 -3.80 -54.03 50.99
C SER A 763 -3.03 -53.91 49.68
N ASP A 764 -1.78 -54.38 49.66
CA ASP A 764 -0.98 -54.55 48.44
C ASP A 764 -1.49 -55.68 47.52
N ARG A 765 -2.43 -56.50 48.02
CA ARG A 765 -3.10 -57.58 47.28
C ARG A 765 -4.46 -57.15 46.75
N ILE A 766 -4.59 -57.17 45.42
CA ILE A 766 -5.89 -57.15 44.73
C ILE A 766 -6.56 -58.51 44.96
N HIS A 767 -7.59 -58.56 45.81
CA HIS A 767 -8.36 -59.79 46.03
C HIS A 767 -9.24 -60.10 44.81
N ARG A 768 -8.83 -61.09 44.01
CA ARG A 768 -9.71 -61.70 43.01
C ARG A 768 -10.68 -62.67 43.70
N GLY A 769 -11.85 -62.16 44.05
CA GLY A 769 -13.07 -62.96 44.26
C GLY A 769 -13.49 -63.21 45.70
N CYS A 770 -14.49 -62.46 46.16
CA CYS A 770 -15.76 -63.02 46.65
C CYS A 770 -16.84 -61.91 46.65
N PRO A 771 -18.12 -62.21 46.41
CA PRO A 771 -19.15 -61.19 46.22
C PRO A 771 -19.58 -60.54 47.54
N CYS A 772 -19.97 -59.27 47.47
CA CYS A 772 -20.55 -58.52 48.58
C CYS A 772 -21.76 -59.26 49.18
N ARG A 773 -21.83 -59.34 50.51
CA ARG A 773 -23.08 -59.65 51.22
C ARG A 773 -23.68 -58.34 51.73
N SER A 774 -24.89 -58.07 51.27
CA SER A 774 -25.96 -57.22 51.84
C SER A 774 -25.51 -56.01 52.68
#